data_AF-A0A0Q9LC18-F1
#
_entry.id   AF-A0A0Q9LC18-F1
#
_cell.length_a   1.000
_cell.length_b   1.000
_cell.length_c   1.000
_cell.angle_alpha   90.00
_cell.angle_beta   90.00
_cell.angle_gamma   90.00
#
_symmetry.space_group_name_H-M   'P 1'
#
loop_
_entity.id
_entity.type
_entity.pdbx_description
1 polymer ?
#
loop_
_entity_poly.entity_id
_entity_poly.type
_entity_poly.pdbx_seq_one_letter_code
_entity_poly.pdbx_strand_id
1 'polypeptide(L)'
;MNPINPNASEKAIDLLNYLYSISGSKTLTGIHNWLEVPDGYVNEINNLYGDYPAVAGYEMGPIANQTDATIASQRQNVVNSAITYHQNGGIVTMMWHQNYPLTAYAWVNVQRSTTTDAEFNKICTPGTAEYNWLIGEYDKVAEYLKQLKEANVPVLWRPYHEMNGGWFWWGKKQNFNLLWDIMYDRFTNTHGLNNLLWVWNANAPKSADINPYSTHFVGTSKCDVLGTDLYMFGDEPFKQEYHDGLDVISGGKPIAVTEIGQLFPITTFNTQAKWTWFMVWGNYLYDYNTQSQRDALFTTTVSRTLNRSEVDIPDSSPTPDTQPPTVPTNLDAPFKTATTAYLTWTPSTDNMGVAGYEIYQNDTTFVGTTIETNLSVNGLTASTTYSFKVRARDAAGNFSAFSTVLQLTTDSVNTSFVRGINFAGSAVTIEDQEWLAGNNASITYSNNVKTYINSPAITPVPAVDSTTAVMLNSNIYASGTGFTVSQPLPNGSYQIFLWSLENYQTNFRSFHVLLEGIQVTSSPIGELAVNNWAKYGPYSVNVTEGVLNMEIERVTGDPGITGMEIFSSIATDTQAPSIPTNLSAVPISSTSVSLSWSASTDNVGVTGYDVYNGGALAGTTATTSFTVTGLIPETTYSFYVRAKDTAGNISAGSSEINVTTLKWNKLMIIASEYGATPIEVVPNFDSTSAFNNALAQAVADGVELYIPPGTYRTTATINAAGNNVMIRGAGGTETVIKPDSSAYDAIVIGKNSAFSSSGHLRDLAVTGPTARPSSFTAGIKIDEMRQFEISNVTVDNYDIGIDFVNNCFGSMTNNIRTGYGVNVGLNLRTGTQSGNDLVFINSWLYGEIAAVHISNDCGGFQFVGGQFSTNLNSGTTPNDERGAMIMGKDYISGIMGGAANILVQGIDFEGLQYGWAIRSYDQVGFIIKGCGIQPYDAPANGFLKMTNAKQSKVTIIAQQIRGQWSGSQLISVNGQFDDFSILELNGWIDATIAGASFVGSSILTQSRIGIGQSIFRANNHNTMLLGSTLLQESGAGILQISSDWGNTWNTIYPASLILTAPNGKKYMLGVTNNGALTTTRI
;
A
#
# COMPACT_ATOMS: atom_id res chain seq x y z
N MET A 1 -1.66 25.03 -23.54
CA MET A 1 -2.30 25.82 -22.47
C MET A 1 -1.61 25.47 -21.17
N ASN A 2 -1.31 26.46 -20.33
CA ASN A 2 -0.52 26.21 -19.11
C ASN A 2 -1.45 25.87 -17.94
N PRO A 3 -1.19 24.78 -17.21
CA PRO A 3 -1.86 24.52 -15.93
C PRO A 3 -1.60 25.65 -14.93
N ILE A 4 -2.48 25.80 -13.94
CA ILE A 4 -2.31 26.78 -12.85
C ILE A 4 -1.09 26.46 -11.99
N ASN A 5 -0.70 25.18 -11.90
CA ASN A 5 0.54 24.78 -11.27
C ASN A 5 1.68 24.98 -12.28
N PRO A 6 2.62 25.92 -12.04
CA PRO A 6 3.74 26.14 -12.95
C PRO A 6 4.68 24.95 -13.06
N ASN A 7 4.66 24.05 -12.07
CA ASN A 7 5.47 22.84 -12.03
C ASN A 7 4.69 21.59 -12.46
N ALA A 8 3.52 21.74 -13.11
CA ALA A 8 2.68 20.62 -13.52
C ALA A 8 3.47 19.59 -14.35
N SER A 9 3.22 18.31 -14.12
CA SER A 9 3.87 17.23 -14.86
C SER A 9 3.46 17.28 -16.33
N GLU A 10 4.34 16.78 -17.19
CA GLU A 10 4.11 16.71 -18.62
C GLU A 10 2.79 15.98 -18.96
N LYS A 11 2.52 14.85 -18.31
CA LYS A 11 1.25 14.11 -18.51
C LYS A 11 0.02 14.91 -18.08
N ALA A 12 0.13 15.78 -17.08
CA ALA A 12 -0.95 16.69 -16.71
C ALA A 12 -1.13 17.79 -17.75
N ILE A 13 -0.05 18.33 -18.31
CA ILE A 13 -0.08 19.30 -19.42
C ILE A 13 -0.70 18.68 -20.67
N ASP A 14 -0.31 17.46 -21.03
CA ASP A 14 -0.83 16.69 -22.18
C ASP A 14 -2.34 16.47 -22.03
N LEU A 15 -2.78 15.97 -20.88
CA LEU A 15 -4.19 15.76 -20.59
C LEU A 15 -4.97 17.08 -20.68
N LEU A 16 -4.46 18.17 -20.09
CA LEU A 16 -5.13 19.47 -20.16
C LEU A 16 -5.24 19.95 -21.61
N ASN A 17 -4.17 19.89 -22.39
CA ASN A 17 -4.16 20.26 -23.81
C ASN A 17 -5.14 19.43 -24.63
N TYR A 18 -5.21 18.13 -24.37
CA TYR A 18 -6.19 17.25 -24.98
C TYR A 18 -7.62 17.69 -24.68
N LEU A 19 -7.94 18.00 -23.41
CA LEU A 19 -9.26 18.51 -23.02
C LEU A 19 -9.62 19.82 -23.75
N TYR A 20 -8.66 20.74 -23.91
CA TYR A 20 -8.86 21.93 -24.73
C TYR A 20 -9.13 21.58 -26.20
N SER A 21 -8.40 20.61 -26.76
CA SER A 21 -8.53 20.23 -28.17
C SER A 21 -9.89 19.63 -28.51
N ILE A 22 -10.50 18.90 -27.57
CA ILE A 22 -11.80 18.27 -27.77
C ILE A 22 -12.98 19.16 -27.39
N SER A 23 -12.77 20.20 -26.57
CA SER A 23 -13.85 21.08 -26.10
C SER A 23 -14.64 21.68 -27.27
N GLY A 24 -15.97 21.54 -27.21
CA GLY A 24 -16.87 22.01 -28.27
C GLY A 24 -17.05 21.04 -29.43
N SER A 25 -16.25 19.96 -29.52
CA SER A 25 -16.27 19.02 -30.65
C SER A 25 -16.50 17.56 -30.26
N LYS A 26 -15.95 17.13 -29.11
CA LYS A 26 -16.10 15.77 -28.57
C LYS A 26 -16.37 15.84 -27.06
N THR A 27 -16.97 14.78 -26.52
CA THR A 27 -17.26 14.63 -25.09
C THR A 27 -16.86 13.23 -24.64
N LEU A 28 -16.00 13.14 -23.64
CA LEU A 28 -15.56 11.87 -23.06
C LEU A 28 -16.69 11.25 -22.22
N THR A 29 -16.92 9.95 -22.39
CA THR A 29 -17.86 9.21 -21.53
C THR A 29 -17.23 8.92 -20.18
N GLY A 30 -18.02 8.86 -19.12
CA GLY A 30 -17.51 8.65 -17.77
C GLY A 30 -18.48 7.98 -16.80
N ILE A 31 -17.93 7.34 -15.79
CA ILE A 31 -18.67 6.70 -14.69
C ILE A 31 -17.91 6.86 -13.37
N HIS A 32 -18.63 7.15 -12.29
CA HIS A 32 -18.09 7.19 -10.93
C HIS A 32 -18.07 5.78 -10.32
N ASN A 33 -17.03 5.46 -9.56
CA ASN A 33 -16.90 4.22 -8.79
C ASN A 33 -16.72 4.52 -7.30
N TRP A 34 -17.31 3.67 -6.47
CA TRP A 34 -17.23 3.78 -5.02
C TRP A 34 -15.84 3.47 -4.49
N LEU A 35 -15.50 4.04 -3.33
CA LEU A 35 -14.26 3.74 -2.60
C LEU A 35 -14.11 2.23 -2.30
N GLU A 36 -15.22 1.57 -1.97
CA GLU A 36 -15.29 0.14 -1.65
C GLU A 36 -15.07 -0.76 -2.88
N VAL A 37 -15.43 -0.29 -4.08
CA VAL A 37 -15.47 -1.08 -5.31
C VAL A 37 -14.97 -0.22 -6.48
N PRO A 38 -13.66 0.07 -6.56
CA PRO A 38 -13.11 1.05 -7.52
C PRO A 38 -13.24 0.64 -8.98
N ASP A 39 -13.40 -0.66 -9.28
CA ASP A 39 -13.54 -1.19 -10.64
C ASP A 39 -14.98 -1.59 -11.01
N GLY A 40 -15.96 -1.33 -10.14
CA GLY A 40 -17.32 -1.88 -10.29
C GLY A 40 -17.99 -1.45 -11.58
N TYR A 41 -18.31 -0.17 -11.72
CA TYR A 41 -19.15 0.32 -12.81
C TYR A 41 -18.39 0.53 -14.12
N VAL A 42 -17.08 0.77 -14.07
CA VAL A 42 -16.25 0.76 -15.29
C VAL A 42 -16.28 -0.61 -15.98
N ASN A 43 -16.27 -1.69 -15.20
CA ASN A 43 -16.39 -3.04 -15.74
C ASN A 43 -17.80 -3.34 -16.23
N GLU A 44 -18.84 -2.81 -15.58
CA GLU A 44 -20.22 -2.97 -16.04
C GLU A 44 -20.45 -2.32 -17.41
N ILE A 45 -19.96 -1.10 -17.64
CA ILE A 45 -20.07 -0.44 -18.95
C ILE A 45 -19.34 -1.27 -20.02
N ASN A 46 -18.14 -1.77 -19.71
CA ASN A 46 -17.40 -2.65 -20.63
C ASN A 46 -18.16 -3.95 -20.93
N ASN A 47 -18.80 -4.56 -19.93
CA ASN A 47 -19.61 -5.76 -20.14
C ASN A 47 -20.84 -5.50 -21.03
N LEU A 48 -21.44 -4.31 -20.94
CA LEU A 48 -22.60 -3.94 -21.75
C LEU A 48 -22.23 -3.58 -23.20
N TYR A 49 -21.11 -2.87 -23.39
CA TYR A 49 -20.82 -2.20 -24.66
C TYR A 49 -19.52 -2.64 -25.34
N GLY A 50 -18.71 -3.48 -24.68
CA GLY A 50 -17.44 -3.99 -25.21
C GLY A 50 -16.29 -2.98 -25.22
N ASP A 51 -16.49 -1.81 -24.59
CA ASP A 51 -15.45 -0.81 -24.36
C ASP A 51 -15.67 -0.13 -22.99
N TYR A 52 -14.60 0.39 -22.43
CA TYR A 52 -14.61 1.14 -21.17
C TYR A 52 -14.99 2.60 -21.41
N PRO A 53 -15.58 3.30 -20.42
CA PRO A 53 -15.77 4.74 -20.53
C PRO A 53 -14.41 5.46 -20.64
N ALA A 54 -14.34 6.62 -21.26
CA ALA A 54 -13.06 7.34 -21.37
C ALA A 54 -12.53 7.84 -20.00
N VAL A 55 -13.42 8.19 -19.07
CA VAL A 55 -13.09 8.74 -17.75
C VAL A 55 -13.58 7.80 -16.64
N ALA A 56 -12.67 7.34 -15.78
CA ALA A 56 -13.02 6.68 -14.53
C ALA A 56 -12.96 7.67 -13.36
N GLY A 57 -14.09 7.79 -12.64
CA GLY A 57 -14.19 8.55 -11.41
C GLY A 57 -13.93 7.68 -10.18
N TYR A 58 -13.17 8.20 -9.23
CA TYR A 58 -12.88 7.54 -7.96
C TYR A 58 -13.13 8.43 -6.74
N GLU A 59 -13.40 7.81 -5.60
CA GLU A 59 -13.60 8.43 -4.31
C GLU A 59 -12.41 8.20 -3.37
N MET A 60 -12.05 9.19 -2.55
CA MET A 60 -11.00 9.10 -1.52
C MET A 60 -11.53 9.22 -0.08
N GLY A 61 -12.81 9.56 0.07
CA GLY A 61 -13.53 9.88 1.30
C GLY A 61 -14.32 8.69 1.85
N PRO A 62 -13.91 8.14 3.00
CA PRO A 62 -14.70 7.12 3.69
C PRO A 62 -15.93 7.71 4.37
N ILE A 63 -17.09 7.08 4.18
CA ILE A 63 -18.39 7.58 4.65
C ILE A 63 -19.26 6.54 5.40
N ALA A 64 -18.75 5.33 5.59
CA ALA A 64 -19.49 4.16 6.08
C ALA A 64 -18.99 3.63 7.43
N ASN A 65 -18.45 4.51 8.28
CA ASN A 65 -17.82 4.21 9.57
C ASN A 65 -16.68 3.18 9.46
N GLN A 66 -15.91 3.27 8.37
CA GLN A 66 -14.78 2.38 8.14
C GLN A 66 -13.70 2.58 9.21
N THR A 67 -12.98 1.51 9.57
CA THR A 67 -11.79 1.57 10.42
C THR A 67 -10.59 2.13 9.65
N ASP A 68 -9.58 2.66 10.33
CA ASP A 68 -8.36 3.17 9.66
C ASP A 68 -7.69 2.12 8.76
N ALA A 69 -7.65 0.85 9.17
CA ALA A 69 -7.10 -0.24 8.37
C ALA A 69 -7.94 -0.50 7.10
N THR A 70 -9.27 -0.46 7.21
CA THR A 70 -10.18 -0.59 6.08
C THR A 70 -10.00 0.57 5.08
N ILE A 71 -9.89 1.80 5.59
CA ILE A 71 -9.70 3.01 4.78
C ILE A 71 -8.39 2.93 4.01
N ALA A 72 -7.31 2.53 4.68
CA ALA A 72 -6.01 2.38 4.04
C ALA A 72 -6.06 1.35 2.90
N SER A 73 -6.66 0.18 3.14
CA SER A 73 -6.84 -0.86 2.11
C SER A 73 -7.68 -0.38 0.92
N GLN A 74 -8.81 0.30 1.18
CA GLN A 74 -9.69 0.79 0.13
C GLN A 74 -9.04 1.90 -0.71
N ARG A 75 -8.37 2.87 -0.08
CA ARG A 75 -7.59 3.90 -0.79
C ARG A 75 -6.48 3.29 -1.63
N GLN A 76 -5.80 2.25 -1.13
CA GLN A 76 -4.79 1.56 -1.92
C GLN A 76 -5.39 0.84 -3.14
N ASN A 77 -6.57 0.22 -3.00
CA ASN A 77 -7.27 -0.40 -4.12
C ASN A 77 -7.67 0.64 -5.18
N VAL A 78 -8.14 1.82 -4.76
CA VAL A 78 -8.41 2.96 -5.66
C VAL A 78 -7.15 3.36 -6.43
N VAL A 79 -6.01 3.53 -5.74
CA VAL A 79 -4.73 3.88 -6.40
C VAL A 79 -4.33 2.82 -7.43
N ASN A 80 -4.37 1.54 -7.05
CA ASN A 80 -4.00 0.43 -7.94
C ASN A 80 -4.91 0.37 -9.18
N SER A 81 -6.22 0.56 -8.99
CA SER A 81 -7.19 0.62 -10.09
C SER A 81 -6.92 1.82 -11.00
N ALA A 82 -6.72 3.01 -10.44
CA ALA A 82 -6.44 4.22 -11.22
C ALA A 82 -5.15 4.12 -12.06
N ILE A 83 -4.07 3.55 -11.49
CA ILE A 83 -2.83 3.27 -12.24
C ILE A 83 -3.12 2.34 -13.41
N THR A 84 -3.81 1.23 -13.14
CA THR A 84 -4.14 0.23 -14.16
C THR A 84 -5.03 0.85 -15.25
N TYR A 85 -6.01 1.66 -14.87
CA TYR A 85 -6.93 2.29 -15.79
C TYR A 85 -6.22 3.27 -16.72
N HIS A 86 -5.32 4.09 -16.16
CA HIS A 86 -4.51 5.03 -16.94
C HIS A 86 -3.54 4.33 -17.89
N GLN A 87 -2.85 3.28 -17.43
CA GLN A 87 -1.95 2.47 -18.27
C GLN A 87 -2.66 1.84 -19.48
N ASN A 88 -3.99 1.64 -19.39
CA ASN A 88 -4.82 1.14 -20.49
C ASN A 88 -5.48 2.27 -21.31
N GLY A 89 -4.95 3.50 -21.25
CA GLY A 89 -5.41 4.64 -22.04
C GLY A 89 -6.58 5.43 -21.43
N GLY A 90 -6.99 5.10 -20.20
CA GLY A 90 -8.08 5.80 -19.50
C GLY A 90 -7.65 7.12 -18.87
N ILE A 91 -8.63 8.02 -18.70
CA ILE A 91 -8.46 9.28 -17.96
C ILE A 91 -8.96 9.08 -16.54
N VAL A 92 -8.19 9.54 -15.56
CA VAL A 92 -8.50 9.40 -14.14
C VAL A 92 -9.01 10.73 -13.59
N THR A 93 -10.17 10.69 -12.92
CA THR A 93 -10.66 11.79 -12.09
C THR A 93 -10.94 11.31 -10.68
N MET A 94 -10.61 12.11 -9.68
CA MET A 94 -10.74 11.73 -8.28
C MET A 94 -11.39 12.84 -7.47
N MET A 95 -12.27 12.45 -6.56
CA MET A 95 -12.95 13.36 -5.64
C MET A 95 -12.81 12.94 -4.20
N TRP A 96 -13.29 13.81 -3.32
CA TRP A 96 -13.19 13.59 -1.90
C TRP A 96 -14.41 14.09 -1.13
N HIS A 97 -15.24 13.15 -0.68
CA HIS A 97 -16.23 13.35 0.38
C HIS A 97 -15.55 13.46 1.76
N GLN A 98 -14.92 14.62 2.02
CA GLN A 98 -14.15 14.82 3.24
C GLN A 98 -15.05 14.99 4.46
N ASN A 99 -14.77 14.26 5.53
CA ASN A 99 -15.54 14.37 6.77
C ASN A 99 -15.21 15.67 7.51
N TYR A 100 -16.20 16.21 8.21
CA TYR A 100 -16.00 17.37 9.09
C TYR A 100 -14.90 17.07 10.14
N PRO A 101 -13.97 18.00 10.41
CA PRO A 101 -12.87 17.72 11.32
C PRO A 101 -13.27 17.25 12.72
N LEU A 102 -12.44 16.36 13.29
CA LEU A 102 -12.63 15.77 14.62
C LEU A 102 -13.89 14.91 14.76
N THR A 103 -14.38 14.32 13.66
CA THR A 103 -15.55 13.43 13.67
C THR A 103 -15.23 12.07 13.06
N ALA A 104 -16.11 11.09 13.27
CA ALA A 104 -16.00 9.76 12.67
C ALA A 104 -16.27 9.81 11.16
N TYR A 105 -15.74 8.84 10.41
CA TYR A 105 -15.94 8.72 8.95
C TYR A 105 -17.36 8.26 8.60
N ALA A 106 -18.31 9.18 8.61
CA ALA A 106 -19.72 8.89 8.43
C ALA A 106 -20.37 9.90 7.49
N TRP A 107 -21.27 9.45 6.63
CA TRP A 107 -21.98 10.31 5.67
C TRP A 107 -22.59 11.57 6.31
N VAL A 108 -23.17 11.45 7.52
CA VAL A 108 -23.75 12.59 8.26
C VAL A 108 -22.72 13.69 8.61
N ASN A 109 -21.44 13.35 8.69
CA ASN A 109 -20.35 14.29 8.94
C ASN A 109 -19.80 14.91 7.66
N VAL A 110 -20.17 14.39 6.49
CA VAL A 110 -19.94 15.02 5.19
C VAL A 110 -21.15 15.90 4.84
N GLN A 111 -22.35 15.29 4.80
CA GLN A 111 -23.65 15.93 4.57
C GLN A 111 -24.13 16.68 5.82
N ARG A 112 -23.45 17.77 6.15
CA ARG A 112 -23.71 18.58 7.33
C ARG A 112 -24.07 20.01 6.95
N SER A 113 -25.36 20.25 6.68
CA SER A 113 -25.91 21.58 6.35
C SER A 113 -25.92 22.57 7.52
N THR A 114 -25.68 22.09 8.74
CA THR A 114 -25.76 22.89 9.98
C THR A 114 -24.46 23.61 10.34
N THR A 115 -23.36 23.37 9.61
CA THR A 115 -22.07 24.03 9.88
C THR A 115 -22.19 25.55 9.73
N THR A 116 -21.87 26.28 10.79
CA THR A 116 -21.86 27.75 10.81
C THR A 116 -20.59 28.32 10.18
N ASP A 117 -20.61 29.59 9.74
CA ASP A 117 -19.38 30.26 9.27
C ASP A 117 -18.31 30.34 10.38
N ALA A 118 -18.70 30.46 11.64
CA ALA A 118 -17.77 30.49 12.78
C ALA A 118 -17.04 29.14 12.96
N GLU A 119 -17.76 28.03 12.84
CA GLU A 119 -17.17 26.68 12.85
C GLU A 119 -16.26 26.45 11.64
N PHE A 120 -16.73 26.83 10.45
CA PHE A 120 -15.94 26.76 9.22
C PHE A 120 -14.64 27.57 9.30
N ASN A 121 -14.69 28.77 9.90
CA ASN A 121 -13.51 29.61 10.06
C ASN A 121 -12.46 28.97 10.96
N LYS A 122 -12.84 28.19 11.98
CA LYS A 122 -11.85 27.44 12.78
C LYS A 122 -11.08 26.44 11.93
N ILE A 123 -11.78 25.72 11.06
CA ILE A 123 -11.19 24.74 10.14
C ILE A 123 -10.16 25.39 9.22
N CYS A 124 -10.38 26.66 8.85
CA CYS A 124 -9.49 27.41 7.98
C CYS A 124 -8.42 28.24 8.72
N THR A 125 -8.35 28.16 10.05
CA THR A 125 -7.44 28.98 10.86
C THR A 125 -6.26 28.12 11.38
N PRO A 126 -5.03 28.37 10.94
CA PRO A 126 -3.86 27.66 11.44
C PRO A 126 -3.75 27.65 12.96
N GLY A 127 -3.40 26.49 13.53
CA GLY A 127 -3.23 26.30 14.96
C GLY A 127 -4.50 25.89 15.74
N THR A 128 -5.69 25.91 15.12
CA THR A 128 -6.88 25.30 15.74
C THR A 128 -6.81 23.77 15.68
N ALA A 129 -7.55 23.09 16.55
CA ALA A 129 -7.61 21.63 16.55
C ALA A 129 -8.23 21.09 15.25
N GLU A 130 -9.25 21.77 14.74
CA GLU A 130 -9.93 21.43 13.50
C GLU A 130 -9.01 21.57 12.28
N TYR A 131 -8.22 22.65 12.20
CA TYR A 131 -7.23 22.85 11.14
C TYR A 131 -6.14 21.78 11.20
N ASN A 132 -5.57 21.53 12.38
CA ASN A 132 -4.50 20.55 12.54
C ASN A 132 -4.97 19.13 12.17
N TRP A 133 -6.21 18.78 12.52
CA TRP A 133 -6.81 17.51 12.09
C TRP A 133 -7.00 17.46 10.57
N LEU A 134 -7.49 18.54 9.96
CA LEU A 134 -7.67 18.62 8.50
C LEU A 134 -6.35 18.42 7.76
N ILE A 135 -5.29 19.08 8.20
CA ILE A 135 -3.95 18.93 7.61
C ILE A 135 -3.44 17.49 7.78
N GLY A 136 -3.68 16.84 8.93
CA GLY A 136 -3.34 15.44 9.11
C GLY A 136 -4.07 14.51 8.13
N GLU A 137 -5.36 14.77 7.85
CA GLU A 137 -6.11 14.02 6.84
C GLU A 137 -5.62 14.30 5.41
N TYR A 138 -5.28 15.56 5.10
CA TYR A 138 -4.66 15.92 3.83
C TYR A 138 -3.38 15.14 3.60
N ASP A 139 -2.49 15.07 4.60
CA ASP A 139 -1.22 14.36 4.48
C ASP A 139 -1.44 12.86 4.22
N LYS A 140 -2.42 12.23 4.88
CA LYS A 140 -2.78 10.83 4.62
C LYS A 140 -3.23 10.60 3.18
N VAL A 141 -4.05 11.49 2.61
CA VAL A 141 -4.52 11.37 1.21
C VAL A 141 -3.40 11.70 0.22
N ALA A 142 -2.54 12.66 0.55
CA ALA A 142 -1.41 13.06 -0.29
C ALA A 142 -0.45 11.90 -0.55
N GLU A 143 -0.22 10.99 0.41
CA GLU A 143 0.61 9.80 0.20
C GLU A 143 0.06 8.88 -0.90
N TYR A 144 -1.25 8.75 -1.03
CA TYR A 144 -1.88 7.97 -2.11
C TYR A 144 -1.80 8.69 -3.46
N LEU A 145 -2.03 10.01 -3.48
CA LEU A 145 -1.90 10.83 -4.70
C LEU A 145 -0.44 10.90 -5.18
N LYS A 146 0.53 10.81 -4.27
CA LYS A 146 1.95 10.74 -4.58
C LYS A 146 2.31 9.44 -5.33
N GLN A 147 1.70 8.31 -4.98
CA GLN A 147 1.89 7.07 -5.74
C GLN A 147 1.42 7.22 -7.19
N LEU A 148 0.30 7.92 -7.43
CA LEU A 148 -0.18 8.23 -8.78
C LEU A 148 0.79 9.15 -9.52
N LYS A 149 1.36 10.14 -8.84
CA LYS A 149 2.41 11.00 -9.39
C LYS A 149 3.62 10.18 -9.82
N GLU A 150 4.12 9.31 -8.94
CA GLU A 150 5.28 8.44 -9.19
C GLU A 150 5.03 7.45 -10.34
N ALA A 151 3.77 7.04 -10.54
CA ALA A 151 3.32 6.25 -11.68
C ALA A 151 3.02 7.07 -12.95
N ASN A 152 3.34 8.38 -12.96
CA ASN A 152 3.06 9.31 -14.05
C ASN A 152 1.57 9.43 -14.44
N VAL A 153 0.65 9.20 -13.51
CA VAL A 153 -0.79 9.30 -13.73
C VAL A 153 -1.26 10.74 -13.50
N PRO A 154 -1.70 11.48 -14.53
CA PRO A 154 -2.36 12.76 -14.34
C PRO A 154 -3.76 12.56 -13.76
N VAL A 155 -4.14 13.40 -12.80
CA VAL A 155 -5.42 13.27 -12.08
C VAL A 155 -6.23 14.55 -12.21
N LEU A 156 -7.45 14.44 -12.73
CA LEU A 156 -8.45 15.50 -12.63
C LEU A 156 -9.01 15.52 -11.19
N TRP A 157 -8.38 16.32 -10.33
CA TRP A 157 -8.65 16.40 -8.89
C TRP A 157 -9.77 17.40 -8.60
N ARG A 158 -10.89 16.92 -8.05
CA ARG A 158 -12.13 17.70 -7.79
C ARG A 158 -12.51 17.70 -6.30
N PRO A 159 -11.74 18.39 -5.45
CA PRO A 159 -12.04 18.48 -4.03
C PRO A 159 -13.22 19.42 -3.77
N TYR A 160 -13.90 19.23 -2.65
CA TYR A 160 -14.95 20.14 -2.17
C TYR A 160 -16.04 20.45 -3.20
N HIS A 161 -16.44 19.44 -3.96
CA HIS A 161 -17.49 19.52 -4.97
C HIS A 161 -18.83 20.03 -4.40
N GLU A 162 -19.66 20.59 -5.27
CA GLU A 162 -20.99 21.14 -4.95
C GLU A 162 -20.99 22.25 -3.86
N MET A 163 -19.90 23.03 -3.75
CA MET A 163 -19.73 24.05 -2.71
C MET A 163 -20.79 25.18 -2.74
N ASN A 164 -21.46 25.39 -3.86
CA ASN A 164 -22.57 26.35 -3.98
C ASN A 164 -23.91 25.79 -3.48
N GLY A 165 -24.00 24.48 -3.25
CA GLY A 165 -25.03 23.82 -2.47
C GLY A 165 -24.80 23.96 -0.97
N GLY A 166 -25.86 23.84 -0.17
CA GLY A 166 -25.82 24.03 1.28
C GLY A 166 -25.78 22.73 2.11
N TRP A 167 -25.62 21.57 1.46
CA TRP A 167 -25.77 20.26 2.12
C TRP A 167 -24.46 19.69 2.67
N PHE A 168 -23.30 20.04 2.09
CA PHE A 168 -22.00 19.67 2.65
C PHE A 168 -21.48 20.70 3.65
N TRP A 169 -20.61 20.28 4.57
CA TRP A 169 -20.10 21.20 5.60
C TRP A 169 -19.30 22.37 5.03
N TRP A 170 -18.68 22.21 3.85
CA TRP A 170 -17.99 23.29 3.12
C TRP A 170 -18.94 24.14 2.27
N GLY A 171 -20.20 23.75 2.16
CA GLY A 171 -21.21 24.36 1.30
C GLY A 171 -21.68 25.72 1.81
N LYS A 172 -21.82 26.67 0.87
CA LYS A 172 -22.30 28.05 1.10
C LYS A 172 -21.53 28.84 2.17
N LYS A 173 -20.21 28.64 2.28
CA LYS A 173 -19.38 29.32 3.28
C LYS A 173 -18.72 30.56 2.70
N GLN A 174 -18.68 31.64 3.48
CA GLN A 174 -18.14 32.93 3.02
C GLN A 174 -16.65 32.83 2.64
N ASN A 175 -15.90 32.04 3.41
CA ASN A 175 -14.46 31.88 3.25
C ASN A 175 -14.07 30.59 2.50
N PHE A 176 -14.94 30.08 1.62
CA PHE A 176 -14.67 28.86 0.84
C PHE A 176 -13.31 28.91 0.11
N ASN A 177 -12.96 30.06 -0.47
CA ASN A 177 -11.69 30.26 -1.17
C ASN A 177 -10.46 29.98 -0.28
N LEU A 178 -10.54 30.23 1.04
CA LEU A 178 -9.45 29.94 1.95
C LEU A 178 -9.26 28.44 2.13
N LEU A 179 -10.35 27.66 2.22
CA LEU A 179 -10.27 26.20 2.29
C LEU A 179 -9.67 25.61 1.01
N TRP A 180 -10.03 26.15 -0.16
CA TRP A 180 -9.42 25.78 -1.43
C TRP A 180 -7.91 26.07 -1.44
N ASP A 181 -7.50 27.27 -1.01
CA ASP A 181 -6.10 27.69 -0.97
C ASP A 181 -5.27 26.82 -0.02
N ILE A 182 -5.82 26.41 1.14
CA ILE A 182 -5.14 25.53 2.10
C ILE A 182 -4.84 24.17 1.45
N MET A 183 -5.82 23.56 0.77
CA MET A 183 -5.57 22.28 0.09
C MET A 183 -4.62 22.45 -1.08
N TYR A 184 -4.77 23.52 -1.88
CA TYR A 184 -3.89 23.80 -3.00
C TYR A 184 -2.43 23.92 -2.55
N ASP A 185 -2.18 24.72 -1.51
CA ASP A 185 -0.84 24.89 -0.95
C ASP A 185 -0.30 23.57 -0.37
N ARG A 186 -1.13 22.84 0.39
CA ARG A 186 -0.68 21.58 0.99
C ARG A 186 -0.36 20.52 -0.06
N PHE A 187 -1.21 20.32 -1.06
CA PHE A 187 -1.00 19.28 -2.06
C PHE A 187 0.05 19.69 -3.10
N THR A 188 -0.01 20.93 -3.61
CA THR A 188 0.86 21.38 -4.69
C THR A 188 2.22 21.84 -4.17
N ASN A 189 2.26 22.72 -3.17
CA ASN A 189 3.51 23.34 -2.73
C ASN A 189 4.23 22.50 -1.67
N THR A 190 3.49 21.97 -0.68
CA THR A 190 4.10 21.17 0.39
C THR A 190 4.43 19.74 -0.07
N HIS A 191 3.46 19.04 -0.68
CA HIS A 191 3.65 17.65 -1.13
C HIS A 191 4.19 17.51 -2.57
N GLY A 192 4.27 18.62 -3.32
CA GLY A 192 4.80 18.60 -4.68
C GLY A 192 3.97 17.75 -5.65
N LEU A 193 2.66 17.65 -5.46
CA LEU A 193 1.76 16.83 -6.28
C LEU A 193 1.48 17.49 -7.63
N ASN A 194 2.49 17.45 -8.49
CA ASN A 194 2.49 18.11 -9.80
C ASN A 194 1.66 17.40 -10.87
N ASN A 195 1.14 16.20 -10.59
CA ASN A 195 0.27 15.45 -11.49
C ASN A 195 -1.22 15.83 -11.38
N LEU A 196 -1.59 16.73 -10.46
CA LEU A 196 -2.99 17.14 -10.26
C LEU A 196 -3.37 18.30 -11.18
N LEU A 197 -4.48 18.13 -11.91
CA LEU A 197 -5.22 19.20 -12.57
C LEU A 197 -6.42 19.55 -11.70
N TRP A 198 -6.51 20.81 -11.27
CA TRP A 198 -7.50 21.26 -10.29
C TRP A 198 -8.84 21.55 -10.96
N VAL A 199 -9.86 20.78 -10.60
CA VAL A 199 -11.22 20.89 -11.12
C VAL A 199 -12.11 21.56 -10.08
N TRP A 200 -12.52 22.80 -10.34
CA TRP A 200 -13.52 23.48 -9.50
C TRP A 200 -14.91 22.98 -9.88
N ASN A 201 -15.58 22.25 -8.98
CA ASN A 201 -16.78 21.47 -9.27
C ASN A 201 -17.98 22.01 -8.49
N ALA A 202 -18.92 22.68 -9.15
CA ALA A 202 -20.14 23.20 -8.53
C ALA A 202 -21.33 22.24 -8.74
N ASN A 203 -22.50 22.57 -8.18
CA ASN A 203 -23.79 22.01 -8.59
C ASN A 203 -24.51 23.02 -9.49
N ALA A 204 -25.30 22.58 -10.48
CA ALA A 204 -26.12 23.50 -11.26
C ALA A 204 -27.06 24.34 -10.37
N PRO A 205 -27.18 25.67 -10.59
CA PRO A 205 -28.04 26.56 -9.82
C PRO A 205 -29.51 26.39 -10.25
N LYS A 206 -30.05 25.18 -10.05
CA LYS A 206 -31.37 24.78 -10.54
C LYS A 206 -32.53 25.20 -9.63
N SER A 207 -32.23 25.60 -8.39
CA SER A 207 -33.20 26.12 -7.42
C SER A 207 -32.60 27.29 -6.62
N ALA A 208 -33.45 28.04 -5.90
CA ALA A 208 -32.99 29.13 -5.03
C ALA A 208 -32.10 28.65 -3.86
N ASP A 209 -32.15 27.36 -3.53
CA ASP A 209 -31.34 26.73 -2.49
C ASP A 209 -29.90 26.43 -2.93
N ILE A 210 -29.56 26.71 -4.19
CA ILE A 210 -28.22 26.54 -4.75
C ILE A 210 -27.76 27.90 -5.25
N ASN A 211 -26.64 28.40 -4.74
CA ASN A 211 -26.15 29.71 -5.13
C ASN A 211 -25.68 29.71 -6.59
N PRO A 212 -25.75 30.87 -7.29
CA PRO A 212 -25.12 31.02 -8.60
C PRO A 212 -23.65 30.61 -8.57
N TYR A 213 -23.14 30.06 -9.68
CA TYR A 213 -21.75 29.60 -9.77
C TYR A 213 -20.73 30.67 -9.32
N SER A 214 -20.96 31.93 -9.72
CA SER A 214 -20.08 33.06 -9.41
C SER A 214 -19.90 33.35 -7.92
N THR A 215 -20.81 32.88 -7.04
CA THR A 215 -20.77 33.20 -5.60
C THR A 215 -19.60 32.53 -4.89
N HIS A 216 -19.22 31.31 -5.29
CA HIS A 216 -18.16 30.51 -4.67
C HIS A 216 -17.05 30.14 -5.65
N PHE A 217 -16.98 30.86 -6.77
CA PHE A 217 -15.96 30.64 -7.77
C PHE A 217 -14.61 31.14 -7.25
N VAL A 218 -13.62 30.24 -7.24
CA VAL A 218 -12.27 30.51 -6.72
C VAL A 218 -11.43 31.39 -7.66
N GLY A 219 -11.88 31.59 -8.90
CA GLY A 219 -11.18 32.32 -9.94
C GLY A 219 -10.42 31.41 -10.90
N THR A 220 -10.27 31.86 -12.15
CA THR A 220 -9.60 31.12 -13.23
C THR A 220 -8.10 30.92 -12.98
N SER A 221 -7.47 31.70 -12.12
CA SER A 221 -6.08 31.51 -11.72
C SER A 221 -5.88 30.37 -10.70
N LYS A 222 -6.96 29.77 -10.19
CA LYS A 222 -6.93 28.75 -9.12
C LYS A 222 -7.55 27.40 -9.50
N CYS A 223 -8.00 27.25 -10.75
CA CYS A 223 -8.50 25.99 -11.29
C CYS A 223 -8.09 25.82 -12.76
N ASP A 224 -7.88 24.57 -13.18
CA ASP A 224 -7.55 24.19 -14.55
C ASP A 224 -8.80 23.92 -15.38
N VAL A 225 -9.84 23.34 -14.75
CA VAL A 225 -11.10 22.93 -15.36
C VAL A 225 -12.26 23.34 -14.43
N LEU A 226 -13.42 23.65 -15.02
CA LEU A 226 -14.65 23.88 -14.26
C LEU A 226 -15.63 22.73 -14.47
N GLY A 227 -16.26 22.28 -13.39
CA GLY A 227 -17.25 21.21 -13.37
C GLY A 227 -18.59 21.69 -12.84
N THR A 228 -19.66 21.05 -13.28
CA THR A 228 -20.98 21.17 -12.63
C THR A 228 -21.69 19.84 -12.56
N ASP A 229 -22.42 19.62 -11.47
CA ASP A 229 -23.20 18.41 -11.25
C ASP A 229 -24.65 18.63 -11.69
N LEU A 230 -25.16 17.69 -12.49
CA LEU A 230 -26.46 17.73 -13.15
C LEU A 230 -27.35 16.55 -12.73
N TYR A 231 -27.92 16.65 -11.53
CA TYR A 231 -28.93 15.72 -11.05
C TYR A 231 -30.34 16.10 -11.52
N MET A 232 -30.58 16.06 -12.83
CA MET A 232 -31.91 16.30 -13.41
C MET A 232 -32.67 14.98 -13.48
N PHE A 233 -33.87 14.89 -12.90
CA PHE A 233 -34.65 13.66 -12.87
C PHE A 233 -36.01 13.85 -13.54
N GLY A 234 -36.48 12.82 -14.25
CA GLY A 234 -37.76 12.84 -14.94
C GLY A 234 -37.81 13.94 -16.00
N ASP A 235 -38.71 14.90 -15.80
CA ASP A 235 -38.94 16.03 -16.71
C ASP A 235 -38.14 17.30 -16.32
N GLU A 236 -37.24 17.23 -15.32
CA GLU A 236 -36.39 18.37 -14.97
C GLU A 236 -35.50 18.78 -16.19
N PRO A 237 -35.54 20.06 -16.61
CA PRO A 237 -34.89 20.47 -17.85
C PRO A 237 -33.39 20.69 -17.67
N PHE A 238 -32.61 20.19 -18.63
CA PHE A 238 -31.20 20.56 -18.84
C PHE A 238 -31.11 21.96 -19.48
N LYS A 239 -31.25 23.02 -18.68
CA LYS A 239 -31.31 24.40 -19.20
C LYS A 239 -29.97 24.82 -19.83
N GLN A 240 -30.05 25.54 -20.95
CA GLN A 240 -28.88 26.14 -21.62
C GLN A 240 -28.12 27.11 -20.70
N GLU A 241 -28.84 27.80 -19.80
CA GLU A 241 -28.26 28.71 -18.81
C GLU A 241 -27.26 28.04 -17.86
N TYR A 242 -27.42 26.74 -17.57
CA TYR A 242 -26.47 26.01 -16.73
C TYR A 242 -25.13 25.77 -17.43
N HIS A 243 -25.17 25.56 -18.75
CA HIS A 243 -24.00 25.44 -19.60
C HIS A 243 -23.34 26.81 -19.83
N ASP A 244 -24.11 27.78 -20.32
CA ASP A 244 -23.58 29.10 -20.68
C ASP A 244 -23.05 29.86 -19.46
N GLY A 245 -23.72 29.72 -18.30
CA GLY A 245 -23.26 30.32 -17.05
C GLY A 245 -21.90 29.79 -16.59
N LEU A 246 -21.64 28.49 -16.77
CA LEU A 246 -20.35 27.89 -16.42
C LEU A 246 -19.26 28.24 -17.46
N ASP A 247 -19.62 28.20 -18.75
CA ASP A 247 -18.72 28.59 -19.85
C ASP A 247 -18.23 30.03 -19.71
N VAL A 248 -19.12 30.96 -19.36
CA VAL A 248 -18.78 32.39 -19.17
C VAL A 248 -17.73 32.56 -18.07
N ILE A 249 -17.90 31.91 -16.92
CA ILE A 249 -16.95 32.08 -15.80
C ILE A 249 -15.66 31.27 -15.98
N SER A 250 -15.66 30.27 -16.86
CA SER A 250 -14.46 29.47 -17.17
C SER A 250 -13.32 30.29 -17.76
N GLY A 251 -13.62 31.44 -18.37
CA GLY A 251 -12.62 32.23 -19.09
C GLY A 251 -12.01 31.48 -20.28
N GLY A 252 -12.75 30.53 -20.86
CA GLY A 252 -12.29 29.70 -21.98
C GLY A 252 -11.62 28.40 -21.58
N LYS A 253 -11.52 28.09 -20.28
CA LYS A 253 -11.08 26.78 -19.78
C LYS A 253 -12.09 25.68 -20.13
N PRO A 254 -11.67 24.40 -20.18
CA PRO A 254 -12.59 23.28 -20.32
C PRO A 254 -13.69 23.33 -19.26
N ILE A 255 -14.91 22.98 -19.67
CA ILE A 255 -16.03 22.78 -18.77
C ILE A 255 -16.56 21.36 -18.89
N ALA A 256 -16.99 20.77 -17.78
CA ALA A 256 -17.46 19.40 -17.75
C ALA A 256 -18.71 19.22 -16.89
N VAL A 257 -19.43 18.13 -17.16
CA VAL A 257 -20.45 17.61 -16.25
C VAL A 257 -19.80 16.57 -15.37
N THR A 258 -19.45 16.99 -14.17
CA THR A 258 -18.61 16.22 -13.26
C THR A 258 -19.37 15.09 -12.60
N GLU A 259 -20.66 15.26 -12.38
CA GLU A 259 -21.61 14.20 -12.04
C GLU A 259 -22.91 14.40 -12.81
N ILE A 260 -23.51 13.30 -13.27
CA ILE A 260 -24.83 13.34 -13.90
C ILE A 260 -25.69 12.20 -13.37
N GLY A 261 -26.94 12.53 -13.03
CA GLY A 261 -27.94 11.54 -12.64
C GLY A 261 -28.57 10.89 -13.86
N GLN A 262 -29.55 11.55 -14.46
CA GLN A 262 -30.12 11.15 -15.74
C GLN A 262 -29.24 11.65 -16.89
N LEU A 263 -28.92 10.79 -17.85
CA LEU A 263 -28.20 11.13 -19.06
C LEU A 263 -28.97 12.15 -19.90
N PHE A 264 -28.22 12.97 -20.64
CA PHE A 264 -28.78 14.00 -21.49
C PHE A 264 -29.78 13.44 -22.51
N PRO A 265 -30.89 14.15 -22.75
CA PRO A 265 -31.57 14.05 -24.03
C PRO A 265 -30.60 14.39 -25.17
N ILE A 266 -30.59 13.60 -26.24
CA ILE A 266 -29.62 13.77 -27.34
C ILE A 266 -29.67 15.17 -27.98
N THR A 267 -30.86 15.79 -27.98
CA THR A 267 -31.06 17.17 -28.46
C THR A 267 -30.27 18.16 -27.62
N THR A 268 -30.39 18.10 -26.29
CA THR A 268 -29.65 18.97 -25.36
C THR A 268 -28.16 18.69 -25.38
N PHE A 269 -27.76 17.41 -25.43
CA PHE A 269 -26.35 17.03 -25.55
C PHE A 269 -25.71 17.71 -26.77
N ASN A 270 -26.40 17.69 -27.91
CA ASN A 270 -25.94 18.31 -29.14
C ASN A 270 -25.86 19.84 -29.07
N THR A 271 -26.78 20.51 -28.38
CA THR A 271 -26.74 21.98 -28.24
C THR A 271 -25.71 22.47 -27.23
N GLN A 272 -25.45 21.70 -26.17
CA GLN A 272 -24.46 22.01 -25.14
C GLN A 272 -23.11 21.39 -25.49
N ALA A 273 -22.45 21.95 -26.52
CA ALA A 273 -21.31 21.30 -27.15
C ALA A 273 -20.00 21.32 -26.35
N LYS A 274 -19.85 22.23 -25.39
CA LYS A 274 -18.56 22.46 -24.70
C LYS A 274 -18.27 21.50 -23.55
N TRP A 275 -19.22 20.65 -23.16
CA TRP A 275 -18.98 19.60 -22.17
C TRP A 275 -17.86 18.67 -22.63
N THR A 276 -16.70 18.72 -21.97
CA THR A 276 -15.53 17.90 -22.33
C THR A 276 -15.64 16.47 -21.82
N TRP A 277 -16.33 16.26 -20.70
CA TRP A 277 -16.78 14.94 -20.27
C TRP A 277 -18.12 15.03 -19.54
N PHE A 278 -18.80 13.91 -19.44
CA PHE A 278 -19.85 13.69 -18.44
C PHE A 278 -19.53 12.42 -17.64
N MET A 279 -19.97 12.35 -16.38
CA MET A 279 -19.68 11.18 -15.54
C MET A 279 -20.92 10.76 -14.75
N VAL A 280 -21.46 9.58 -15.07
CA VAL A 280 -22.67 9.08 -14.39
C VAL A 280 -22.34 8.70 -12.94
N TRP A 281 -23.24 9.00 -12.00
CA TRP A 281 -23.04 8.68 -10.59
C TRP A 281 -23.37 7.22 -10.25
N GLY A 282 -22.37 6.33 -10.31
CA GLY A 282 -22.46 4.95 -9.85
C GLY A 282 -23.72 4.20 -10.32
N ASN A 283 -24.56 3.79 -9.36
CA ASN A 283 -25.80 3.05 -9.62
C ASN A 283 -26.84 3.82 -10.45
N TYR A 284 -26.71 5.14 -10.57
CA TYR A 284 -27.63 5.95 -11.39
C TYR A 284 -27.55 5.59 -12.87
N LEU A 285 -26.51 4.85 -13.28
CA LEU A 285 -26.44 4.15 -14.57
C LEU A 285 -27.70 3.32 -14.87
N TYR A 286 -28.37 2.77 -13.85
CA TYR A 286 -29.64 2.04 -14.03
C TYR A 286 -30.83 2.73 -13.39
N ASP A 287 -30.65 3.32 -12.21
CA ASP A 287 -31.78 3.84 -11.43
C ASP A 287 -32.56 4.95 -12.15
N TYR A 288 -31.86 5.74 -12.97
CA TYR A 288 -32.43 6.91 -13.66
C TYR A 288 -32.23 6.90 -15.17
N ASN A 289 -31.63 5.83 -15.71
CA ASN A 289 -31.27 5.76 -17.12
C ASN A 289 -31.83 4.49 -17.74
N THR A 290 -32.70 4.68 -18.74
CA THR A 290 -33.18 3.57 -19.57
C THR A 290 -32.06 3.04 -20.46
N GLN A 291 -32.20 1.80 -20.94
CA GLN A 291 -31.27 1.22 -21.90
C GLN A 291 -31.08 2.13 -23.13
N SER A 292 -32.17 2.64 -23.70
CA SER A 292 -32.11 3.54 -24.86
C SER A 292 -31.30 4.81 -24.60
N GLN A 293 -31.36 5.37 -23.38
CA GLN A 293 -30.56 6.56 -23.02
C GLN A 293 -29.08 6.23 -22.88
N ARG A 294 -28.74 5.08 -22.30
CA ARG A 294 -27.34 4.64 -22.21
C ARG A 294 -26.77 4.32 -23.60
N ASP A 295 -27.50 3.57 -24.41
CA ASP A 295 -27.08 3.20 -25.77
C ASP A 295 -26.83 4.44 -26.63
N ALA A 296 -27.63 5.50 -26.42
CA ALA A 296 -27.52 6.77 -27.11
C ALA A 296 -26.29 7.63 -26.75
N LEU A 297 -25.47 7.25 -25.76
CA LEU A 297 -24.25 8.00 -25.39
C LEU A 297 -23.01 7.12 -25.17
N PHE A 298 -23.17 5.84 -24.82
CA PHE A 298 -22.05 4.91 -24.59
C PHE A 298 -21.71 4.01 -25.78
N THR A 299 -22.51 4.00 -26.86
CA THR A 299 -22.16 3.25 -28.08
C THR A 299 -21.39 4.12 -29.07
N THR A 300 -20.48 3.49 -29.83
CA THR A 300 -19.66 4.14 -30.89
C THR A 300 -20.46 4.68 -32.08
N THR A 301 -21.79 4.54 -32.07
CA THR A 301 -22.68 5.10 -33.10
C THR A 301 -22.92 6.60 -32.93
N VAL A 302 -22.52 7.17 -31.79
CA VAL A 302 -22.72 8.58 -31.46
C VAL A 302 -21.44 9.34 -31.79
N SER A 303 -21.43 10.02 -32.94
CA SER A 303 -20.22 10.65 -33.49
C SER A 303 -19.49 11.66 -32.58
N ARG A 304 -20.08 12.10 -31.46
CA ARG A 304 -19.52 13.11 -30.55
C ARG A 304 -19.00 12.56 -29.22
N THR A 305 -19.36 11.34 -28.84
CA THR A 305 -18.81 10.73 -27.62
C THR A 305 -17.51 10.01 -27.92
N LEU A 306 -16.66 9.87 -26.89
CA LEU A 306 -15.43 9.09 -26.96
C LEU A 306 -15.39 8.15 -25.76
N ASN A 307 -15.31 6.85 -26.03
CA ASN A 307 -14.98 5.82 -25.05
C ASN A 307 -13.45 5.65 -24.96
N ARG A 308 -12.97 4.82 -24.02
CA ARG A 308 -11.53 4.68 -23.72
C ARG A 308 -10.71 4.30 -24.95
N SER A 309 -11.20 3.40 -25.79
CA SER A 309 -10.46 2.98 -26.99
C SER A 309 -10.30 4.07 -28.05
N GLU A 310 -11.08 5.15 -27.96
CA GLU A 310 -11.09 6.28 -28.89
C GLU A 310 -10.32 7.49 -28.35
N VAL A 311 -9.80 7.40 -27.12
CA VAL A 311 -8.97 8.45 -26.52
C VAL A 311 -7.55 8.36 -27.07
N ASP A 312 -7.12 9.42 -27.75
CA ASP A 312 -5.76 9.58 -28.25
C ASP A 312 -5.18 10.89 -27.70
N ILE A 313 -4.49 10.79 -26.56
CA ILE A 313 -3.77 11.90 -25.96
C ILE A 313 -2.36 11.90 -26.56
N PRO A 314 -2.00 12.89 -27.41
CA PRO A 314 -0.68 12.94 -28.01
C PRO A 314 0.37 13.05 -26.90
N ASP A 315 1.33 12.12 -26.89
CA ASP A 315 2.49 12.25 -26.02
C ASP A 315 3.33 13.42 -26.53
N SER A 316 3.29 14.54 -25.82
CA SER A 316 3.99 15.74 -26.27
C SER A 316 5.46 15.76 -25.91
N SER A 317 6.06 14.61 -25.54
CA SER A 317 7.51 14.43 -25.31
C SER A 317 8.36 15.30 -26.25
N PRO A 318 8.78 16.51 -25.84
CA PRO A 318 9.91 17.15 -26.47
C PRO A 318 11.12 16.30 -26.11
N THR A 319 12.22 16.44 -26.85
CA THR A 319 13.50 15.91 -26.37
C THR A 319 13.67 16.32 -24.89
N PRO A 320 13.87 15.37 -23.95
CA PRO A 320 14.00 15.68 -22.55
C PRO A 320 14.97 16.85 -22.40
N ASP A 321 14.56 17.89 -21.67
CA ASP A 321 15.52 18.91 -21.29
C ASP A 321 16.59 18.22 -20.46
N THR A 322 17.77 18.11 -21.05
CA THR A 322 18.95 17.46 -20.47
C THR A 322 19.99 18.49 -20.09
N GLN A 323 19.72 19.77 -20.38
CA GLN A 323 20.64 20.85 -20.08
C GLN A 323 20.40 21.30 -18.64
N PRO A 324 21.40 21.19 -17.76
CA PRO A 324 21.24 21.67 -16.39
C PRO A 324 21.35 23.20 -16.29
N PRO A 325 20.72 23.82 -15.28
CA PRO A 325 20.91 25.23 -14.98
C PRO A 325 22.37 25.63 -14.80
N THR A 326 22.68 26.91 -15.03
CA THR A 326 24.01 27.44 -14.70
C THR A 326 24.28 27.38 -13.20
N VAL A 327 25.54 27.24 -12.81
CA VAL A 327 25.96 27.20 -11.40
C VAL A 327 25.66 28.54 -10.71
N PRO A 328 25.02 28.56 -9.53
CA PRO A 328 24.87 29.79 -8.75
C PRO A 328 26.24 30.34 -8.32
N THR A 329 26.42 31.66 -8.39
CA THR A 329 27.72 32.32 -8.10
C THR A 329 27.61 33.33 -6.97
N ASN A 330 28.74 33.80 -6.44
CA ASN A 330 28.81 34.79 -5.34
C ASN A 330 27.99 34.37 -4.09
N LEU A 331 28.11 33.10 -3.70
CA LEU A 331 27.53 32.65 -2.42
C LEU A 331 28.24 33.37 -1.27
N ASP A 332 27.47 34.08 -0.45
CA ASP A 332 27.94 34.88 0.68
C ASP A 332 27.03 34.73 1.91
N ALA A 333 27.50 35.19 3.06
CA ALA A 333 26.75 35.21 4.31
C ALA A 333 26.85 36.59 4.98
N PRO A 334 26.05 37.59 4.52
CA PRO A 334 26.15 38.95 5.02
C PRO A 334 25.78 39.11 6.51
N PHE A 335 25.12 38.11 7.10
CA PHE A 335 24.81 38.08 8.53
C PHE A 335 24.85 36.65 9.08
N LYS A 336 25.35 36.51 10.31
CA LYS A 336 25.36 35.27 11.08
C LYS A 336 25.19 35.58 12.56
N THR A 337 24.80 34.57 13.33
CA THR A 337 24.70 34.60 14.80
C THR A 337 25.41 33.37 15.36
N ALA A 338 25.27 33.16 16.68
CA ALA A 338 25.70 31.94 17.33
C ALA A 338 24.97 30.67 16.85
N THR A 339 23.76 30.82 16.29
CA THR A 339 22.94 29.67 15.89
C THR A 339 22.31 29.79 14.50
N THR A 340 22.71 30.80 13.73
CA THR A 340 22.09 31.12 12.44
C THR A 340 23.11 31.64 11.42
N ALA A 341 22.91 31.33 10.15
CA ALA A 341 23.60 31.98 9.03
C ALA A 341 22.57 32.40 7.97
N TYR A 342 22.59 33.66 7.56
CA TYR A 342 21.77 34.17 6.47
C TYR A 342 22.59 34.16 5.18
N LEU A 343 22.23 33.30 4.23
CA LEU A 343 22.97 33.07 2.99
C LEU A 343 22.33 33.81 1.81
N THR A 344 23.15 34.36 0.92
CA THR A 344 22.72 35.02 -0.32
C THR A 344 23.60 34.57 -1.50
N TRP A 345 23.06 34.59 -2.73
CA TRP A 345 23.83 34.28 -3.96
C TRP A 345 23.28 34.99 -5.20
N THR A 346 24.02 34.92 -6.30
CA THR A 346 23.59 35.42 -7.62
C THR A 346 22.73 34.36 -8.33
N PRO A 347 21.58 34.74 -8.93
CA PRO A 347 20.67 33.79 -9.57
C PRO A 347 21.28 33.04 -10.77
N SER A 348 20.83 31.81 -10.95
CA SER A 348 21.13 30.95 -12.10
C SER A 348 20.21 31.25 -13.29
N THR A 349 20.64 30.86 -14.49
CA THR A 349 19.85 30.88 -15.73
C THR A 349 19.78 29.49 -16.34
N ASP A 350 18.74 29.24 -17.12
CA ASP A 350 18.51 27.96 -17.80
C ASP A 350 17.72 28.18 -19.10
N ASN A 351 17.80 27.25 -20.06
CA ASN A 351 17.10 27.31 -21.35
C ASN A 351 15.57 27.17 -21.20
N MET A 352 15.09 26.48 -20.17
CA MET A 352 13.67 26.29 -19.86
C MET A 352 13.26 26.92 -18.52
N GLY A 353 14.23 27.35 -17.72
CA GLY A 353 14.02 28.18 -16.53
C GLY A 353 14.39 27.48 -15.22
N VAL A 354 14.75 28.26 -14.20
CA VAL A 354 15.19 27.74 -12.89
C VAL A 354 13.99 27.63 -11.96
N ALA A 355 13.73 26.43 -11.45
CA ALA A 355 12.62 26.11 -10.55
C ALA A 355 12.96 26.25 -9.06
N GLY A 356 14.25 26.41 -8.70
CA GLY A 356 14.68 26.75 -7.34
C GLY A 356 16.12 26.37 -7.04
N TYR A 357 16.48 26.47 -5.76
CA TYR A 357 17.83 26.22 -5.25
C TYR A 357 17.81 25.23 -4.09
N GLU A 358 18.86 24.43 -3.98
CA GLU A 358 19.14 23.53 -2.86
C GLU A 358 20.42 23.95 -2.17
N ILE A 359 20.36 24.06 -0.83
CA ILE A 359 21.48 24.48 0.00
C ILE A 359 21.94 23.27 0.81
N TYR A 360 23.24 23.08 0.86
CA TYR A 360 23.90 22.02 1.61
C TYR A 360 24.91 22.61 2.60
N GLN A 361 24.89 22.08 3.81
CA GLN A 361 25.82 22.33 4.90
C GLN A 361 26.83 21.17 5.00
N ASN A 362 28.09 21.47 5.31
CA ASN A 362 29.17 20.50 5.53
C ASN A 362 29.26 19.46 4.41
N ASP A 363 29.14 19.94 3.17
CA ASP A 363 29.17 19.20 1.92
C ASP A 363 28.07 18.16 1.64
N THR A 364 27.41 17.62 2.67
CA THR A 364 26.48 16.50 2.51
C THR A 364 25.10 16.73 3.13
N THR A 365 24.99 17.64 4.10
CA THR A 365 23.75 17.83 4.85
C THR A 365 22.83 18.79 4.11
N PHE A 366 21.72 18.29 3.58
CA PHE A 366 20.69 19.14 2.98
C PHE A 366 20.03 19.99 4.06
N VAL A 367 20.05 21.32 3.89
CA VAL A 367 19.51 22.28 4.88
C VAL A 367 18.24 22.98 4.42
N GLY A 368 17.89 22.90 3.13
CA GLY A 368 16.60 23.40 2.65
C GLY A 368 16.61 23.78 1.18
N THR A 369 15.44 24.23 0.73
CA THR A 369 15.20 24.75 -0.63
C THR A 369 14.53 26.10 -0.58
N THR A 370 14.76 26.90 -1.62
CA THR A 370 14.12 28.20 -1.82
C THR A 370 13.97 28.49 -3.31
N ILE A 371 13.01 29.32 -3.69
CA ILE A 371 12.88 29.89 -5.04
C ILE A 371 13.57 31.26 -5.14
N GLU A 372 13.86 31.87 -3.99
CA GLU A 372 14.58 33.14 -3.87
C GLU A 372 16.10 32.90 -3.91
N THR A 373 16.89 33.96 -4.02
CA THR A 373 18.36 33.86 -4.00
C THR A 373 18.96 34.06 -2.61
N ASN A 374 18.22 33.65 -1.58
CA ASN A 374 18.63 33.73 -0.18
C ASN A 374 17.94 32.66 0.68
N LEU A 375 18.59 32.26 1.79
CA LEU A 375 18.04 31.33 2.79
C LEU A 375 18.70 31.53 4.17
N SER A 376 17.88 31.55 5.23
CA SER A 376 18.35 31.47 6.62
C SER A 376 18.54 30.01 7.04
N VAL A 377 19.75 29.63 7.43
CA VAL A 377 20.05 28.33 8.06
C VAL A 377 20.10 28.51 9.57
N ASN A 378 19.15 27.90 10.28
CA ASN A 378 19.02 27.98 11.75
C ASN A 378 19.56 26.71 12.43
N GLY A 379 19.66 26.74 13.77
CA GLY A 379 20.04 25.57 14.56
C GLY A 379 21.52 25.21 14.48
N LEU A 380 22.36 26.17 14.08
CA LEU A 380 23.81 26.00 14.06
C LEU A 380 24.37 26.04 15.49
N THR A 381 25.53 25.42 15.69
CA THR A 381 26.29 25.49 16.94
C THR A 381 27.17 26.73 16.89
N ALA A 382 27.34 27.39 18.02
CA ALA A 382 28.19 28.56 18.13
C ALA A 382 29.68 28.24 17.95
N SER A 383 30.48 29.25 17.58
CA SER A 383 31.93 29.13 17.35
C SER A 383 32.31 27.99 16.41
N THR A 384 31.40 27.55 15.54
CA THR A 384 31.57 26.34 14.73
C THR A 384 31.70 26.73 13.28
N THR A 385 32.75 26.25 12.63
CA THR A 385 32.94 26.44 11.19
C THR A 385 32.05 25.50 10.41
N TYR A 386 31.20 26.08 9.57
CA TYR A 386 30.35 25.38 8.61
C TYR A 386 30.81 25.69 7.19
N SER A 387 30.67 24.70 6.32
CA SER A 387 30.76 24.90 4.88
C SER A 387 29.37 24.92 4.27
N PHE A 388 29.10 25.84 3.35
CA PHE A 388 27.85 25.92 2.61
C PHE A 388 28.11 25.90 1.10
N LYS A 389 27.25 25.21 0.37
CA LYS A 389 27.20 25.24 -1.09
C LYS A 389 25.77 25.19 -1.57
N VAL A 390 25.51 25.85 -2.70
CA VAL A 390 24.17 25.92 -3.30
C VAL A 390 24.21 25.39 -4.73
N ARG A 391 23.14 24.73 -5.18
CA ARG A 391 22.94 24.36 -6.59
C ARG A 391 21.53 24.73 -7.03
N ALA A 392 21.37 25.01 -8.32
CA ALA A 392 20.07 25.29 -8.92
C ALA A 392 19.45 24.01 -9.49
N ARG A 393 18.12 23.98 -9.58
CA ARG A 393 17.33 22.96 -10.27
C ARG A 393 16.37 23.62 -11.26
N ASP A 394 16.15 22.99 -12.41
CA ASP A 394 15.09 23.37 -13.35
C ASP A 394 13.79 22.60 -13.06
N ALA A 395 12.76 22.83 -13.89
CA ALA A 395 11.49 22.12 -13.79
C ALA A 395 11.56 20.67 -14.33
N ALA A 396 12.60 20.33 -15.10
CA ALA A 396 12.85 18.98 -15.65
C ALA A 396 13.61 18.07 -14.67
N GLY A 397 14.13 18.62 -13.56
CA GLY A 397 14.88 17.89 -12.55
C GLY A 397 16.38 17.82 -12.80
N ASN A 398 16.93 18.59 -13.75
CA ASN A 398 18.37 18.72 -13.91
C ASN A 398 18.94 19.65 -12.84
N PHE A 399 20.14 19.32 -12.37
CA PHE A 399 20.83 20.09 -11.34
C PHE A 399 22.08 20.73 -11.90
N SER A 400 22.29 22.01 -11.58
CA SER A 400 23.59 22.63 -11.80
C SER A 400 24.66 21.91 -10.97
N ALA A 401 25.94 22.09 -11.34
CA ALA A 401 27.01 21.86 -10.38
C ALA A 401 26.85 22.81 -9.16
N PHE A 402 27.48 22.45 -8.04
CA PHE A 402 27.47 23.28 -6.84
C PHE A 402 28.27 24.57 -7.04
N SER A 403 27.85 25.64 -6.36
CA SER A 403 28.63 26.87 -6.18
C SER A 403 30.00 26.59 -5.57
N THR A 404 30.88 27.58 -5.60
CA THR A 404 32.06 27.58 -4.71
C THR A 404 31.61 27.44 -3.27
N VAL A 405 32.36 26.67 -2.48
CA VAL A 405 32.08 26.44 -1.06
C VAL A 405 32.33 27.72 -0.28
N LEU A 406 31.32 28.20 0.44
CA LEU A 406 31.45 29.26 1.44
C LEU A 406 31.77 28.63 2.79
N GLN A 407 32.91 29.00 3.38
CA GLN A 407 33.26 28.63 4.75
C GLN A 407 32.98 29.82 5.67
N LEU A 408 32.19 29.60 6.72
CA LEU A 408 31.95 30.60 7.75
C LEU A 408 31.93 29.95 9.12
N THR A 409 32.47 30.65 10.12
CA THR A 409 32.36 30.27 11.53
C THR A 409 31.22 31.06 12.17
N THR A 410 30.23 30.39 12.75
CA THR A 410 29.17 31.04 13.54
C THR A 410 29.75 31.79 14.72
N ASP A 411 29.01 32.78 15.22
CA ASP A 411 29.47 33.57 16.35
C ASP A 411 29.53 32.71 17.63
N SER A 412 30.27 33.14 18.64
CA SER A 412 30.28 32.48 19.95
C SER A 412 28.93 32.62 20.67
N VAL A 413 28.59 31.69 21.58
CA VAL A 413 27.42 31.85 22.46
C VAL A 413 27.66 33.07 23.35
N ASN A 414 26.81 34.09 23.21
CA ASN A 414 26.83 35.28 24.07
C ASN A 414 26.15 34.94 25.40
N THR A 415 26.92 34.61 26.43
CA THR A 415 26.36 34.02 27.65
C THR A 415 26.14 34.99 28.81
N SER A 416 26.54 36.26 28.70
CA SER A 416 26.10 37.36 29.60
C SER A 416 26.49 38.73 29.01
N PHE A 417 25.51 39.56 28.67
CA PHE A 417 25.75 40.97 28.37
C PHE A 417 26.36 41.63 29.60
N VAL A 418 27.52 42.25 29.43
CA VAL A 418 28.20 42.96 30.52
C VAL A 418 27.79 44.42 30.50
N ARG A 419 27.83 45.05 29.31
CA ARG A 419 27.52 46.47 29.13
C ARG A 419 27.49 46.87 27.65
N GLY A 420 26.75 47.92 27.32
CA GLY A 420 26.85 48.65 26.05
C GLY A 420 27.21 50.13 26.24
N ILE A 421 27.81 50.76 25.24
CA ILE A 421 28.21 52.18 25.25
C ILE A 421 27.63 52.88 24.02
N ASN A 422 26.86 53.95 24.24
CA ASN A 422 26.34 54.85 23.20
C ASN A 422 27.24 56.09 23.07
N PHE A 423 28.25 56.05 22.20
CA PHE A 423 29.42 56.94 22.28
C PHE A 423 29.15 58.45 22.17
N ALA A 424 28.20 58.89 21.34
CA ALA A 424 27.82 60.31 21.23
C ALA A 424 26.41 60.62 21.79
N GLY A 425 25.80 59.66 22.49
CA GLY A 425 24.42 59.76 22.94
C GLY A 425 24.25 59.51 24.44
N SER A 426 23.01 59.72 24.89
CA SER A 426 22.58 59.40 26.26
C SER A 426 22.45 57.88 26.46
N ALA A 427 22.35 57.46 27.73
CA ALA A 427 22.02 56.07 28.07
C ALA A 427 20.72 55.64 27.38
N VAL A 428 20.69 54.40 26.90
CA VAL A 428 19.61 53.85 26.07
C VAL A 428 19.43 52.37 26.36
N THR A 429 18.25 51.83 26.13
CA THR A 429 17.99 50.39 26.18
C THR A 429 17.81 49.88 24.75
N ILE A 430 18.64 48.92 24.36
CA ILE A 430 18.63 48.27 23.05
C ILE A 430 18.58 46.77 23.31
N GLU A 431 17.62 46.07 22.71
CA GLU A 431 17.43 44.62 22.88
C GLU A 431 17.33 44.18 24.35
N ASP A 432 16.57 44.92 25.16
CA ASP A 432 16.41 44.72 26.61
C ASP A 432 17.71 44.80 27.43
N GLN A 433 18.79 45.32 26.84
CA GLN A 433 20.06 45.53 27.51
C GLN A 433 20.30 47.01 27.80
N GLU A 434 20.81 47.33 29.00
CA GLU A 434 21.11 48.71 29.39
C GLU A 434 22.47 49.17 28.84
N TRP A 435 22.45 50.21 28.02
CA TRP A 435 23.64 50.86 27.49
C TRP A 435 23.90 52.17 28.21
N LEU A 436 25.16 52.40 28.59
CA LEU A 436 25.57 53.66 29.20
C LEU A 436 25.71 54.78 28.16
N ALA A 437 25.60 56.02 28.65
CA ALA A 437 25.96 57.20 27.89
C ALA A 437 27.46 57.22 27.58
N GLY A 438 27.84 57.82 26.44
CA GLY A 438 29.21 57.79 25.93
C GLY A 438 30.28 58.38 26.85
N ASN A 439 29.90 59.27 27.77
CA ASN A 439 30.80 59.83 28.79
C ASN A 439 31.26 58.82 29.87
N ASN A 440 30.79 57.56 29.80
CA ASN A 440 31.28 56.46 30.63
C ASN A 440 32.48 55.72 30.03
N ALA A 441 32.86 56.06 28.78
CA ALA A 441 34.12 55.67 28.16
C ALA A 441 35.01 56.91 28.01
N SER A 442 36.32 56.76 28.25
CA SER A 442 37.30 57.82 28.02
C SER A 442 37.81 57.71 26.59
N ILE A 443 37.62 58.76 25.78
CA ILE A 443 38.06 58.75 24.38
C ILE A 443 39.22 59.72 24.23
N THR A 444 40.35 59.23 23.71
CA THR A 444 41.55 60.04 23.46
C THR A 444 41.80 60.12 21.96
N TYR A 445 41.91 61.35 21.45
CA TYR A 445 42.13 61.61 20.03
C TYR A 445 43.54 62.13 19.80
N SER A 446 44.12 61.82 18.63
CA SER A 446 45.42 62.35 18.22
C SER A 446 45.38 63.87 17.93
N ASN A 447 44.20 64.43 17.63
CA ASN A 447 43.93 65.85 17.36
C ASN A 447 42.42 66.18 17.54
N ASN A 448 42.06 67.48 17.57
CA ASN A 448 40.76 68.04 18.01
C ASN A 448 39.49 67.21 17.65
N VAL A 449 38.69 66.94 18.69
CA VAL A 449 37.44 66.16 18.70
C VAL A 449 36.38 66.69 17.73
N LYS A 450 35.66 65.79 17.04
CA LYS A 450 34.35 66.09 16.44
C LYS A 450 33.31 65.03 16.83
N THR A 451 32.49 65.33 17.83
CA THR A 451 31.27 64.58 18.14
C THR A 451 30.14 65.09 17.25
N TYR A 452 29.34 64.23 16.64
CA TYR A 452 28.22 64.66 15.81
C TYR A 452 26.97 63.82 16.06
N ILE A 453 25.86 64.51 16.28
CA ILE A 453 24.52 63.93 16.20
C ILE A 453 24.00 64.26 14.80
N ASN A 454 23.57 63.25 14.05
CA ASN A 454 22.97 63.47 12.74
C ASN A 454 21.72 64.35 12.89
N SER A 455 21.78 65.58 12.36
CA SER A 455 20.65 66.51 12.33
C SER A 455 20.48 67.07 10.90
N PRO A 456 19.40 66.69 10.18
CA PRO A 456 18.38 65.73 10.57
C PRO A 456 18.94 64.31 10.70
N ALA A 457 18.32 63.48 11.55
CA ALA A 457 18.69 62.08 11.70
C ALA A 457 18.46 61.34 10.38
N ILE A 458 19.38 60.45 10.02
CA ILE A 458 19.25 59.61 8.83
C ILE A 458 18.50 58.32 9.19
N THR A 459 17.72 57.80 8.24
CA THR A 459 17.02 56.52 8.38
C THR A 459 18.00 55.38 8.08
N PRO A 460 18.35 54.53 9.07
CA PRO A 460 19.29 53.43 8.84
C PRO A 460 18.74 52.39 7.84
N VAL A 461 19.65 51.78 7.06
CA VAL A 461 19.33 50.70 6.12
C VAL A 461 20.21 49.47 6.46
N PRO A 462 19.63 48.31 6.78
CA PRO A 462 18.19 48.04 6.95
C PRO A 462 17.59 48.82 8.12
N ALA A 463 16.26 48.99 8.10
CA ALA A 463 15.53 49.70 9.15
C ALA A 463 15.61 48.95 10.49
N VAL A 464 15.69 49.71 11.58
CA VAL A 464 15.73 49.23 12.98
C VAL A 464 14.68 49.95 13.82
N ASP A 465 14.48 49.51 15.06
CA ASP A 465 13.60 50.19 16.01
C ASP A 465 14.08 51.61 16.37
N SER A 466 13.23 52.39 17.01
CA SER A 466 13.49 53.81 17.28
C SER A 466 14.65 54.05 18.25
N THR A 467 14.92 53.16 19.22
CA THR A 467 16.02 53.35 20.18
C THR A 467 17.36 52.97 19.55
N THR A 468 17.40 51.89 18.77
CA THR A 468 18.57 51.51 17.97
C THR A 468 18.89 52.57 16.90
N ALA A 469 17.86 53.14 16.25
CA ALA A 469 18.03 54.23 15.29
C ALA A 469 18.65 55.48 15.94
N VAL A 470 18.30 55.79 17.20
CA VAL A 470 18.90 56.90 17.96
C VAL A 470 20.39 56.64 18.26
N MET A 471 20.75 55.43 18.66
CA MET A 471 22.16 55.05 18.87
C MET A 471 22.96 55.12 17.57
N LEU A 472 22.45 54.56 16.47
CA LEU A 472 23.10 54.62 15.16
C LEU A 472 23.33 56.06 14.68
N ASN A 473 22.43 57.00 15.02
CA ASN A 473 22.58 58.42 14.70
C ASN A 473 23.51 59.22 15.65
N SER A 474 24.12 58.54 16.63
CA SER A 474 25.00 59.11 17.65
C SER A 474 26.46 58.71 17.40
N ASN A 475 27.12 59.33 16.42
CA ASN A 475 28.44 58.92 15.94
C ASN A 475 29.61 59.74 16.55
N ILE A 476 30.70 59.06 16.90
CA ILE A 476 32.01 59.68 17.14
C ILE A 476 32.95 59.39 15.97
N TYR A 477 33.76 60.36 15.56
CA TYR A 477 34.74 60.17 14.50
C TYR A 477 36.02 60.97 14.72
N ALA A 478 37.11 60.52 14.09
CA ALA A 478 38.38 61.24 14.06
C ALA A 478 38.66 61.73 12.64
N SER A 479 39.06 63.00 12.51
CA SER A 479 39.31 63.61 11.21
C SER A 479 40.78 63.50 10.83
N GLY A 480 41.07 62.76 9.76
CA GLY A 480 42.43 62.56 9.25
C GLY A 480 43.35 61.66 10.10
N THR A 481 42.89 61.13 11.24
CA THR A 481 43.66 60.25 12.15
C THR A 481 42.80 59.12 12.72
N GLY A 482 43.41 58.23 13.51
CA GLY A 482 42.71 57.32 14.41
C GLY A 482 42.37 57.93 15.77
N PHE A 483 41.81 57.13 16.68
CA PHE A 483 41.51 57.50 18.07
C PHE A 483 41.50 56.27 18.99
N THR A 484 41.61 56.47 20.30
CA THR A 484 41.53 55.40 21.30
C THR A 484 40.34 55.57 22.22
N VAL A 485 39.79 54.43 22.66
CA VAL A 485 38.69 54.31 23.61
C VAL A 485 39.18 53.47 24.78
N SER A 486 39.17 54.05 25.98
CA SER A 486 39.47 53.36 27.24
C SER A 486 38.18 53.22 28.06
N GLN A 487 37.78 51.98 28.32
CA GLN A 487 36.55 51.65 29.03
C GLN A 487 36.87 50.89 30.33
N PRO A 488 36.56 51.42 31.53
CA PRO A 488 36.69 50.65 32.77
C PRO A 488 35.92 49.32 32.67
N LEU A 489 36.64 48.23 32.84
CA LEU A 489 36.12 46.87 32.69
C LEU A 489 36.97 45.92 33.55
N PRO A 490 36.38 45.08 34.42
CA PRO A 490 37.15 44.17 35.28
C PRO A 490 38.11 43.27 34.50
N ASN A 491 39.11 42.72 35.19
CA ASN A 491 40.00 41.74 34.55
C ASN A 491 39.20 40.50 34.14
N GLY A 492 39.42 40.04 32.92
CA GLY A 492 38.72 38.88 32.36
C GLY A 492 38.72 38.86 30.85
N SER A 493 38.19 37.78 30.31
CA SER A 493 38.03 37.60 28.86
C SER A 493 36.65 38.10 28.41
N TYR A 494 36.62 38.86 27.32
CA TYR A 494 35.44 39.53 26.79
C TYR A 494 35.35 39.37 25.27
N GLN A 495 34.13 39.54 24.76
CA GLN A 495 33.82 39.69 23.34
C GLN A 495 33.27 41.10 23.09
N ILE A 496 33.84 41.79 22.11
CA ILE A 496 33.50 43.18 21.78
C ILE A 496 32.80 43.25 20.42
N PHE A 497 31.64 43.88 20.36
CA PHE A 497 31.01 44.29 19.10
C PHE A 497 31.08 45.80 18.92
N LEU A 498 31.22 46.24 17.68
CA LEU A 498 31.28 47.64 17.28
C LEU A 498 30.22 47.95 16.25
N TRP A 499 29.47 49.02 16.48
CA TRP A 499 28.46 49.50 15.56
C TRP A 499 29.00 50.70 14.79
N SER A 500 28.77 50.71 13.48
CA SER A 500 29.10 51.84 12.62
C SER A 500 27.99 52.08 11.59
N LEU A 501 27.78 53.35 11.25
CA LEU A 501 26.80 53.82 10.27
C LEU A 501 27.51 54.79 9.33
N GLU A 502 27.39 54.58 8.02
CA GLU A 502 27.86 55.57 7.05
C GLU A 502 26.80 56.65 6.83
N ASN A 503 27.18 57.89 7.11
CA ASN A 503 26.33 59.07 7.05
C ASN A 503 26.87 60.19 6.14
N TYR A 504 27.93 59.93 5.36
CA TYR A 504 28.59 60.96 4.53
C TYR A 504 28.96 60.46 3.13
N GLN A 505 28.43 61.13 2.10
CA GLN A 505 28.43 60.63 0.71
C GLN A 505 29.76 60.66 -0.05
N THR A 506 30.79 61.32 0.47
CA THR A 506 32.02 61.60 -0.31
C THR A 506 33.29 60.96 0.25
N ASN A 507 33.19 60.18 1.34
CA ASN A 507 34.36 59.66 2.03
C ASN A 507 34.08 58.28 2.64
N PHE A 508 34.35 57.21 1.90
CA PHE A 508 34.28 55.85 2.45
C PHE A 508 35.26 55.72 3.60
N ARG A 509 34.74 55.38 4.78
CA ARG A 509 35.50 55.27 6.02
C ARG A 509 35.93 53.83 6.17
N SER A 510 37.22 53.58 6.24
CA SER A 510 37.74 52.28 6.57
C SER A 510 38.77 52.38 7.68
N PHE A 511 38.76 51.40 8.57
CA PHE A 511 39.66 51.36 9.71
C PHE A 511 39.94 49.95 10.20
N HIS A 512 41.06 49.81 10.90
CA HIS A 512 41.37 48.65 11.71
C HIS A 512 40.99 48.89 13.17
N VAL A 513 40.76 47.80 13.89
CA VAL A 513 40.50 47.83 15.32
C VAL A 513 41.60 47.05 16.00
N LEU A 514 42.20 47.64 17.03
CA LEU A 514 43.10 46.97 17.96
C LEU A 514 42.47 46.94 19.35
N LEU A 515 42.55 45.81 20.04
CA LEU A 515 42.13 45.62 21.43
C LEU A 515 43.34 45.20 22.26
N GLU A 516 43.61 45.91 23.35
CA GLU A 516 44.82 45.72 24.18
C GLU A 516 46.11 45.71 23.34
N GLY A 517 46.17 46.58 22.32
CA GLY A 517 47.31 46.70 21.41
C GLY A 517 47.42 45.59 20.34
N ILE A 518 46.44 44.68 20.25
CA ILE A 518 46.40 43.61 19.25
C ILE A 518 45.35 43.93 18.20
N GLN A 519 45.75 44.00 16.92
CA GLN A 519 44.81 44.16 15.82
C GLN A 519 43.88 42.94 15.71
N VAL A 520 42.57 43.17 15.83
CA VAL A 520 41.52 42.14 15.79
C VAL A 520 40.79 42.07 14.46
N THR A 521 40.94 43.08 13.60
CA THR A 521 40.42 43.08 12.22
C THR A 521 41.48 42.57 11.24
N SER A 522 41.17 41.53 10.47
CA SER A 522 42.05 40.98 9.41
C SER A 522 42.00 41.78 8.10
N SER A 523 40.99 42.62 7.91
CA SER A 523 40.84 43.56 6.78
C SER A 523 40.14 44.83 7.29
N PRO A 524 40.29 45.99 6.61
CA PRO A 524 39.63 47.22 7.01
C PRO A 524 38.10 47.03 7.06
N ILE A 525 37.46 47.56 8.09
CA ILE A 525 36.00 47.58 8.25
C ILE A 525 35.47 49.00 8.09
N GLY A 526 34.16 49.17 7.87
CA GLY A 526 33.52 50.48 7.79
C GLY A 526 33.11 50.93 6.38
N GLU A 527 33.52 50.21 5.32
CA GLU A 527 33.20 50.50 3.92
C GLU A 527 31.73 50.22 3.59
N LEU A 528 30.83 51.06 4.11
CA LEU A 528 29.39 50.92 3.99
C LEU A 528 28.84 51.88 2.94
N ALA A 529 27.74 51.49 2.29
CA ALA A 529 26.96 52.40 1.48
C ALA A 529 26.30 53.48 2.36
N VAL A 530 26.02 54.65 1.78
CA VAL A 530 25.37 55.75 2.50
C VAL A 530 24.05 55.29 3.13
N ASN A 531 23.85 55.60 4.41
CA ASN A 531 22.76 55.18 5.29
C ASN A 531 22.82 53.72 5.75
N ASN A 532 23.75 52.92 5.24
CA ASN A 532 23.92 51.56 5.71
C ASN A 532 24.70 51.53 7.02
N TRP A 533 24.32 50.60 7.88
CA TRP A 533 25.03 50.30 9.13
C TRP A 533 25.51 48.86 9.13
N ALA A 534 26.51 48.59 9.96
CA ALA A 534 26.95 47.25 10.26
C ALA A 534 27.36 47.15 11.73
N LYS A 535 27.15 45.95 12.28
CA LYS A 535 27.68 45.50 13.56
C LYS A 535 28.86 44.58 13.28
N TYR A 536 30.04 44.99 13.73
CA TYR A 536 31.30 44.28 13.55
C TYR A 536 31.69 43.57 14.85
N GLY A 537 32.34 42.41 14.74
CA GLY A 537 32.67 41.53 15.86
C GLY A 537 31.96 40.17 15.76
N PRO A 538 31.99 39.34 16.82
CA PRO A 538 32.66 39.61 18.09
C PRO A 538 34.19 39.58 17.96
N TYR A 539 34.86 40.51 18.63
CA TYR A 539 36.32 40.54 18.77
C TYR A 539 36.73 40.11 20.17
N SER A 540 37.50 39.04 20.25
CA SER A 540 38.02 38.52 21.52
C SER A 540 39.07 39.46 22.12
N VAL A 541 38.97 39.73 23.42
CA VAL A 541 39.98 40.47 24.17
C VAL A 541 40.11 39.93 25.60
N ASN A 542 41.32 39.93 26.13
CA ASN A 542 41.57 39.63 27.54
C ASN A 542 42.05 40.88 28.25
N VAL A 543 41.23 41.43 29.14
CA VAL A 543 41.55 42.63 29.91
C VAL A 543 42.34 42.23 31.16
N THR A 544 43.54 42.79 31.32
CA THR A 544 44.45 42.46 32.42
C THR A 544 44.68 43.60 33.41
N GLU A 545 44.29 44.82 33.05
CA GLU A 545 44.60 46.04 33.81
C GLU A 545 43.37 46.79 34.35
N GLY A 546 42.19 46.15 34.32
CA GLY A 546 40.93 46.73 34.82
C GLY A 546 40.33 47.81 33.90
N VAL A 547 40.89 47.98 32.70
CA VAL A 547 40.43 48.90 31.67
C VAL A 547 40.61 48.20 30.32
N LEU A 548 39.57 48.19 29.49
CA LEU A 548 39.64 47.81 28.09
C LEU A 548 40.18 48.99 27.27
N ASN A 549 41.30 48.80 26.58
CA ASN A 549 41.88 49.77 25.66
C ASN A 549 41.64 49.33 24.21
N MET A 550 40.92 50.15 23.47
CA MET A 550 40.64 49.96 22.05
C MET A 550 41.26 51.09 21.24
N GLU A 551 41.92 50.75 20.14
CA GLU A 551 42.45 51.70 19.17
C GLU A 551 41.75 51.51 17.83
N ILE A 552 41.26 52.61 17.27
CA ILE A 552 40.66 52.69 15.94
C ILE A 552 41.70 53.31 15.02
N GLU A 553 42.35 52.48 14.20
CA GLU A 553 43.41 52.88 13.29
C GLU A 553 42.86 53.19 11.91
N ARG A 554 43.08 54.41 11.43
CA ARG A 554 42.57 54.90 10.14
C ARG A 554 43.23 54.19 8.96
N VAL A 555 42.41 53.74 8.00
CA VAL A 555 42.87 53.25 6.69
C VAL A 555 42.50 54.27 5.60
N THR A 556 41.22 54.47 5.32
CA THR A 556 40.71 55.55 4.44
C THR A 556 39.58 56.33 5.09
N GLY A 557 39.41 57.59 4.68
CA GLY A 557 38.39 58.46 5.24
C GLY A 557 38.53 58.74 6.74
N ASP A 558 37.45 59.21 7.36
CA ASP A 558 37.43 59.62 8.78
C ASP A 558 36.72 58.51 9.59
N PRO A 559 37.45 57.66 10.33
CA PRO A 559 36.87 56.50 10.98
C PRO A 559 35.84 56.91 12.03
N GLY A 560 34.73 56.17 12.12
CA GLY A 560 33.67 56.46 13.08
C GLY A 560 32.89 55.25 13.55
N ILE A 561 32.45 55.31 14.80
CA ILE A 561 31.68 54.28 15.49
C ILE A 561 30.51 54.93 16.25
N THR A 562 29.39 54.24 16.30
CA THR A 562 28.14 54.71 16.94
C THR A 562 27.93 54.06 18.29
N GLY A 563 28.32 52.80 18.44
CA GLY A 563 28.10 52.02 19.65
C GLY A 563 29.09 50.88 19.85
N MET A 564 29.17 50.38 21.08
CA MET A 564 29.95 49.20 21.46
C MET A 564 29.16 48.29 22.40
N GLU A 565 29.22 46.97 22.19
CA GLU A 565 28.71 45.96 23.12
C GLU A 565 29.85 45.13 23.69
N ILE A 566 29.72 44.78 24.97
CA ILE A 566 30.69 43.98 25.70
C ILE A 566 29.94 42.78 26.32
N PHE A 567 30.41 41.58 26.00
CA PHE A 567 29.95 40.34 26.62
C PHE A 567 31.11 39.69 27.36
N SER A 568 30.84 39.03 28.49
CA SER A 568 31.85 38.18 29.14
C SER A 568 31.96 36.88 28.36
N SER A 569 33.18 36.48 28.02
CA SER A 569 33.41 35.14 27.49
C SER A 569 33.58 34.20 28.66
N ILE A 570 32.70 33.20 28.79
CA ILE A 570 33.12 31.96 29.47
C ILE A 570 34.21 31.37 28.59
N ALA A 571 35.32 30.91 29.16
CA ALA A 571 36.23 30.04 28.44
C ALA A 571 35.41 28.81 28.04
N THR A 572 34.89 28.81 26.82
CA THR A 572 34.23 27.65 26.25
C THR A 572 35.30 26.61 26.14
N ASP A 573 35.06 25.48 26.77
CA ASP A 573 35.84 24.29 26.46
C ASP A 573 35.80 24.12 24.94
N THR A 574 36.97 24.04 24.31
CA THR A 574 37.14 23.86 22.86
C THR A 574 37.84 22.54 22.55
N GLN A 575 38.27 21.85 23.60
CA GLN A 575 38.91 20.56 23.46
C GLN A 575 37.79 19.53 23.35
N ALA A 576 37.74 18.82 22.21
CA ALA A 576 36.81 17.74 22.04
C ALA A 576 37.19 16.54 22.92
N PRO A 577 36.22 15.76 23.41
CA PRO A 577 36.49 14.51 24.09
C PRO A 577 37.39 13.58 23.28
N SER A 578 38.12 12.71 23.97
CA SER A 578 38.86 11.63 23.31
C SER A 578 37.91 10.75 22.48
N ILE A 579 38.39 10.20 21.37
CA ILE A 579 37.61 9.27 20.53
C ILE A 579 37.17 8.06 21.36
N PRO A 580 35.88 7.67 21.35
CA PRO A 580 35.44 6.41 21.95
C PRO A 580 36.19 5.21 21.35
N THR A 581 36.77 4.37 22.21
CA THR A 581 37.54 3.18 21.78
C THR A 581 36.83 1.88 22.14
N ASN A 582 37.27 0.76 21.55
CA ASN A 582 36.69 -0.57 21.78
C ASN A 582 35.19 -0.65 21.49
N LEU A 583 34.73 0.05 20.44
CA LEU A 583 33.35 -0.07 19.98
C LEU A 583 33.09 -1.53 19.59
N SER A 584 32.07 -2.11 20.22
CA SER A 584 31.56 -3.43 19.95
C SER A 584 30.08 -3.34 19.63
N ALA A 585 29.66 -4.17 18.69
CA ALA A 585 28.28 -4.25 18.24
C ALA A 585 27.84 -5.70 18.30
N VAL A 586 26.71 -5.92 18.97
CA VAL A 586 26.07 -7.23 19.09
C VAL A 586 24.64 -7.05 18.60
N PRO A 587 24.24 -7.70 17.50
CA PRO A 587 22.84 -7.67 17.08
C PRO A 587 22.02 -8.40 18.15
N ILE A 588 20.99 -7.75 18.69
CA ILE A 588 20.17 -8.31 19.78
C ILE A 588 18.80 -8.80 19.28
N SER A 589 18.33 -8.31 18.13
CA SER A 589 17.15 -8.85 17.44
C SER A 589 17.29 -8.66 15.92
N SER A 590 16.23 -9.01 15.20
CA SER A 590 16.14 -8.71 13.77
C SER A 590 16.11 -7.20 13.50
N THR A 591 15.49 -6.42 14.39
CA THR A 591 15.32 -4.98 14.22
C THR A 591 16.14 -4.15 15.21
N SER A 592 17.08 -4.75 15.94
CA SER A 592 17.90 -4.02 16.90
C SER A 592 19.31 -4.55 17.14
N VAL A 593 20.22 -3.63 17.46
CA VAL A 593 21.64 -3.87 17.75
C VAL A 593 21.99 -3.17 19.05
N SER A 594 22.65 -3.89 19.96
CA SER A 594 23.26 -3.30 21.17
C SER A 594 24.72 -2.95 20.89
N LEU A 595 25.09 -1.74 21.25
CA LEU A 595 26.43 -1.18 21.08
C LEU A 595 27.02 -0.89 22.46
N SER A 596 28.32 -1.14 22.62
CA SER A 596 29.06 -0.73 23.81
C SER A 596 30.48 -0.32 23.46
N TRP A 597 31.05 0.62 24.22
CA TRP A 597 32.39 1.17 24.01
C TRP A 597 33.05 1.56 25.33
N SER A 598 34.33 1.92 25.29
CA SER A 598 35.07 2.48 26.43
C SER A 598 34.77 3.97 26.59
N ALA A 599 34.66 4.43 27.84
CA ALA A 599 34.38 5.83 28.14
C ALA A 599 35.46 6.75 27.57
N SER A 600 35.03 7.85 26.97
CA SER A 600 35.90 8.96 26.57
C SER A 600 36.27 9.82 27.77
N THR A 601 37.42 10.50 27.69
CA THR A 601 37.88 11.49 28.66
C THR A 601 37.92 12.87 28.03
N ASP A 602 37.69 13.88 28.85
CA ASP A 602 37.68 15.28 28.46
C ASP A 602 38.16 16.15 29.63
N ASN A 603 38.67 17.36 29.35
CA ASN A 603 39.22 18.29 30.35
C ASN A 603 38.14 18.95 31.22
N VAL A 604 36.89 19.06 30.75
CA VAL A 604 35.76 19.55 31.56
C VAL A 604 34.77 18.43 31.86
N GLY A 605 34.51 17.54 30.91
CA GLY A 605 33.79 16.30 31.14
C GLY A 605 32.83 15.92 30.01
N VAL A 606 32.75 14.61 29.76
CA VAL A 606 31.86 14.01 28.74
C VAL A 606 30.43 13.95 29.27
N THR A 607 29.48 14.53 28.54
CA THR A 607 28.05 14.54 28.89
C THR A 607 27.25 13.47 28.17
N GLY A 608 27.79 12.88 27.10
CA GLY A 608 27.18 11.74 26.44
C GLY A 608 27.89 11.34 25.16
N TYR A 609 27.18 10.55 24.36
CA TYR A 609 27.66 9.95 23.13
C TYR A 609 26.55 9.96 22.09
N ASP A 610 26.93 10.31 20.87
CA ASP A 610 26.09 10.23 19.68
C ASP A 610 26.48 8.99 18.88
N VAL A 611 25.48 8.17 18.59
CA VAL A 611 25.63 6.89 17.89
C VAL A 611 25.13 7.06 16.47
N TYR A 612 25.96 6.73 15.49
CA TYR A 612 25.63 6.87 14.08
C TYR A 612 25.48 5.51 13.43
N ASN A 613 24.45 5.36 12.59
CA ASN A 613 24.24 4.26 11.67
C ASN A 613 24.57 4.72 10.25
N GLY A 614 25.74 4.34 9.75
CA GLY A 614 26.35 4.95 8.57
C GLY A 614 26.52 6.45 8.81
N GLY A 615 25.94 7.28 7.94
CA GLY A 615 25.96 8.74 8.10
C GLY A 615 24.85 9.32 8.99
N ALA A 616 23.84 8.53 9.37
CA ALA A 616 22.65 9.01 10.07
C ALA A 616 22.77 8.85 11.59
N LEU A 617 22.29 9.82 12.37
CA LEU A 617 22.26 9.73 13.83
C LEU A 617 21.19 8.71 14.26
N ALA A 618 21.62 7.60 14.86
CA ALA A 618 20.77 6.55 15.39
C ALA A 618 20.22 6.89 16.79
N GLY A 619 20.92 7.75 17.53
CA GLY A 619 20.45 8.31 18.79
C GLY A 619 21.61 8.73 19.70
N THR A 620 21.26 9.08 20.93
CA THR A 620 22.18 9.70 21.90
C THR A 620 22.00 9.07 23.28
N THR A 621 23.10 8.87 24.01
CA THR A 621 23.10 8.30 25.36
C THR A 621 24.09 9.00 26.29
N ALA A 622 23.82 9.02 27.60
CA ALA A 622 24.78 9.49 28.60
C ALA A 622 25.72 8.36 29.10
N THR A 623 25.40 7.10 28.80
CA THR A 623 26.19 5.93 29.21
C THR A 623 27.05 5.40 28.05
N THR A 624 27.95 4.46 28.32
CA THR A 624 28.84 3.86 27.31
C THR A 624 28.23 2.68 26.56
N SER A 625 26.90 2.70 26.42
CA SER A 625 26.12 1.67 25.72
C SER A 625 24.85 2.26 25.14
N PHE A 626 24.42 1.75 23.98
CA PHE A 626 23.18 2.18 23.34
C PHE A 626 22.56 1.05 22.53
N THR A 627 21.23 0.97 22.54
CA THR A 627 20.48 0.01 21.74
C THR A 627 19.79 0.74 20.60
N VAL A 628 20.19 0.43 19.38
CA VAL A 628 19.55 0.93 18.16
C VAL A 628 18.39 0.00 17.82
N THR A 629 17.18 0.52 17.66
CA THR A 629 15.95 -0.23 17.31
C THR A 629 15.36 0.24 15.97
N GLY A 630 14.34 -0.46 15.45
CA GLY A 630 13.68 -0.09 14.19
C GLY A 630 14.51 -0.37 12.93
N LEU A 631 15.55 -1.21 13.04
CA LEU A 631 16.40 -1.61 11.94
C LEU A 631 15.72 -2.64 11.03
N ILE A 632 16.16 -2.69 9.78
CA ILE A 632 15.74 -3.69 8.80
C ILE A 632 16.58 -4.95 9.06
N PRO A 633 15.96 -6.13 9.18
CA PRO A 633 16.64 -7.40 9.34
C PRO A 633 17.51 -7.81 8.14
N GLU A 634 18.44 -8.74 8.36
CA GLU A 634 19.44 -9.16 7.35
C GLU A 634 20.29 -8.04 6.78
N THR A 635 20.26 -6.86 7.36
CA THR A 635 20.88 -5.67 6.80
C THR A 635 22.15 -5.40 7.55
N THR A 636 23.25 -5.28 6.79
CA THR A 636 24.52 -4.87 7.37
C THR A 636 24.48 -3.37 7.61
N TYR A 637 24.60 -3.00 8.86
CA TYR A 637 24.71 -1.61 9.31
C TYR A 637 26.13 -1.34 9.75
N SER A 638 26.63 -0.16 9.41
CA SER A 638 27.89 0.35 9.94
C SER A 638 27.57 1.26 11.12
N PHE A 639 28.21 1.07 12.26
CA PHE A 639 28.07 1.97 13.40
C PHE A 639 29.39 2.60 13.79
N TYR A 640 29.35 3.88 14.13
CA TYR A 640 30.41 4.55 14.88
C TYR A 640 29.83 5.45 15.94
N VAL A 641 30.65 5.80 16.93
CA VAL A 641 30.23 6.61 18.08
C VAL A 641 31.13 7.82 18.21
N ARG A 642 30.55 8.96 18.58
CA ARG A 642 31.26 10.19 18.95
C ARG A 642 30.88 10.58 20.37
N ALA A 643 31.86 11.02 21.16
CA ALA A 643 31.60 11.57 22.48
C ALA A 643 31.33 13.07 22.40
N LYS A 644 30.54 13.59 23.34
CA LYS A 644 30.23 15.02 23.48
C LYS A 644 30.49 15.48 24.91
N ASP A 645 31.04 16.68 25.07
CA ASP A 645 31.27 17.31 26.38
C ASP A 645 30.14 18.26 26.79
N THR A 646 30.38 19.04 27.84
CA THR A 646 29.42 20.01 28.38
C THR A 646 29.34 21.29 27.54
N ALA A 647 30.38 21.62 26.78
CA ALA A 647 30.42 22.77 25.88
C ALA A 647 29.89 22.47 24.47
N GLY A 648 29.62 21.20 24.17
CA GLY A 648 29.11 20.73 22.90
C GLY A 648 30.20 20.35 21.88
N ASN A 649 31.47 20.25 22.28
CA ASN A 649 32.49 19.73 21.37
C ASN A 649 32.28 18.22 21.17
N ILE A 650 32.50 17.77 19.94
CA ILE A 650 32.25 16.38 19.53
C ILE A 650 33.57 15.76 19.10
N SER A 651 33.89 14.58 19.63
CA SER A 651 35.08 13.83 19.24
C SER A 651 35.05 13.42 17.76
N ALA A 652 36.20 13.07 17.18
CA ALA A 652 36.18 12.26 15.96
C ALA A 652 35.45 10.92 16.22
N GLY A 653 34.92 10.31 15.15
CA GLY A 653 34.24 9.02 15.24
C GLY A 653 35.19 7.91 15.65
N SER A 654 34.70 6.96 16.44
CA SER A 654 35.37 5.67 16.62
C SER A 654 35.62 5.00 15.26
N SER A 655 36.45 3.96 15.23
CA SER A 655 36.46 3.05 14.09
C SER A 655 35.05 2.50 13.85
N GLU A 656 34.63 2.48 12.59
CA GLU A 656 33.35 1.90 12.20
C GLU A 656 33.35 0.40 12.46
N ILE A 657 32.22 -0.11 12.96
CA ILE A 657 31.96 -1.54 13.07
C ILE A 657 30.76 -1.91 12.21
N ASN A 658 30.94 -2.90 11.34
CA ASN A 658 29.84 -3.47 10.59
C ASN A 658 29.20 -4.58 11.41
N VAL A 659 27.88 -4.52 11.53
CA VAL A 659 27.08 -5.55 12.17
C VAL A 659 25.85 -5.81 11.31
N THR A 660 25.64 -7.07 10.97
CA THR A 660 24.44 -7.48 10.27
C THR A 660 23.36 -7.73 11.31
N THR A 661 22.24 -7.00 11.22
CA THR A 661 21.06 -7.34 12.03
C THR A 661 20.70 -8.79 11.82
N LEU A 662 20.14 -9.42 12.85
CA LEU A 662 19.64 -10.78 12.69
C LEU A 662 18.58 -10.76 11.58
N LYS A 663 18.36 -11.89 10.92
CA LYS A 663 17.34 -12.02 9.89
C LYS A 663 15.91 -11.86 10.46
N TRP A 664 14.90 -11.45 9.64
CA TRP A 664 13.48 -11.33 10.07
C TRP A 664 12.98 -12.74 10.41
N ASN A 665 13.25 -13.22 11.61
CA ASN A 665 13.16 -14.66 11.84
C ASN A 665 12.30 -14.98 13.06
N LYS A 666 11.00 -14.69 12.98
CA LYS A 666 9.95 -15.24 13.87
C LYS A 666 10.10 -14.90 15.37
N LEU A 667 9.11 -15.27 16.18
CA LEU A 667 9.36 -15.57 17.59
C LEU A 667 10.11 -16.93 17.63
N MET A 668 11.43 -16.90 17.80
CA MET A 668 12.18 -18.08 18.27
C MET A 668 12.04 -18.16 19.78
N ILE A 669 11.08 -18.94 20.29
CA ILE A 669 11.21 -19.46 21.65
C ILE A 669 12.15 -20.66 21.54
N ILE A 670 13.38 -20.52 22.07
CA ILE A 670 14.28 -21.66 22.18
C ILE A 670 13.66 -22.60 23.21
N ALA A 671 13.16 -23.75 22.76
CA ALA A 671 12.50 -24.71 23.65
C ALA A 671 13.40 -25.11 24.84
N SER A 672 14.74 -25.03 24.71
CA SER A 672 15.70 -25.25 25.80
C SER A 672 15.75 -24.17 26.87
N GLU A 673 15.36 -22.92 26.56
CA GLU A 673 15.22 -21.84 27.57
C GLU A 673 14.00 -22.06 28.47
N TYR A 674 13.05 -22.89 28.04
CA TYR A 674 11.91 -23.37 28.83
C TYR A 674 12.03 -24.85 29.23
N GLY A 675 13.20 -25.48 29.02
CA GLY A 675 13.55 -26.81 29.54
C GLY A 675 13.49 -27.99 28.55
N ALA A 676 13.18 -27.78 27.26
CA ALA A 676 13.19 -28.84 26.26
C ALA A 676 14.61 -29.10 25.71
N THR A 677 15.08 -30.34 25.80
CA THR A 677 16.40 -30.74 25.29
C THR A 677 16.26 -31.58 24.01
N PRO A 678 17.05 -31.32 22.95
CA PRO A 678 17.12 -32.20 21.78
C PRO A 678 17.57 -33.61 22.19
N ILE A 679 16.96 -34.65 21.62
CA ILE A 679 17.15 -36.06 22.03
C ILE A 679 18.58 -36.60 21.89
N GLU A 680 19.52 -35.87 21.27
CA GLU A 680 20.88 -36.39 21.10
C GLU A 680 21.72 -36.50 22.38
N VAL A 681 21.23 -36.07 23.57
CA VAL A 681 22.05 -36.12 24.80
C VAL A 681 21.38 -36.69 26.06
N VAL A 682 20.04 -36.80 26.20
CA VAL A 682 19.44 -37.33 27.46
C VAL A 682 18.14 -38.13 27.24
N PRO A 683 18.02 -39.40 27.69
CA PRO A 683 16.87 -40.26 27.36
C PRO A 683 15.52 -39.98 28.07
N ASN A 684 15.42 -39.05 29.02
CA ASN A 684 14.32 -39.02 30.01
C ASN A 684 13.65 -37.64 30.24
N PHE A 685 13.63 -36.72 29.27
CA PHE A 685 12.98 -35.41 29.46
C PHE A 685 11.64 -35.29 28.69
N ASP A 686 10.60 -34.84 29.41
CA ASP A 686 9.28 -34.48 28.89
C ASP A 686 9.28 -32.98 28.50
N SER A 687 9.08 -32.67 27.22
CA SER A 687 9.04 -31.28 26.72
C SER A 687 7.63 -30.66 26.71
N THR A 688 6.60 -31.40 27.14
CA THR A 688 5.18 -31.02 26.97
C THR A 688 4.84 -29.69 27.65
N SER A 689 5.30 -29.47 28.88
CA SER A 689 5.05 -28.22 29.61
C SER A 689 5.77 -27.01 28.98
N ALA A 690 6.97 -27.22 28.44
CA ALA A 690 7.75 -26.18 27.79
C ALA A 690 7.11 -25.75 26.46
N PHE A 691 6.66 -26.72 25.65
CA PHE A 691 5.93 -26.45 24.42
C PHE A 691 4.57 -25.80 24.67
N ASN A 692 3.81 -26.26 25.68
CA ASN A 692 2.53 -25.64 26.04
C ASN A 692 2.68 -24.19 26.54
N ASN A 693 3.73 -23.88 27.32
CA ASN A 693 4.01 -22.52 27.79
C ASN A 693 4.45 -21.59 26.65
N ALA A 694 5.33 -22.06 25.76
CA ALA A 694 5.77 -21.30 24.59
C ALA A 694 4.59 -20.99 23.64
N LEU A 695 3.72 -21.97 23.45
CA LEU A 695 2.51 -21.85 22.65
C LEU A 695 1.50 -20.89 23.28
N ALA A 696 1.28 -20.95 24.60
CA ALA A 696 0.39 -20.02 25.31
C ALA A 696 0.90 -18.56 25.26
N GLN A 697 2.22 -18.34 25.30
CA GLN A 697 2.81 -17.01 25.21
C GLN A 697 2.71 -16.42 23.80
N ALA A 698 3.03 -17.20 22.76
CA ALA A 698 2.89 -16.76 21.37
C ALA A 698 1.44 -16.35 21.04
N VAL A 699 0.48 -17.05 21.65
CA VAL A 699 -0.94 -16.75 21.56
C VAL A 699 -1.33 -15.45 22.29
N ALA A 700 -0.78 -15.20 23.48
CA ALA A 700 -1.04 -13.97 24.22
C ALA A 700 -0.54 -12.72 23.47
N ASP A 701 0.58 -12.88 22.76
CA ASP A 701 1.27 -11.79 22.06
C ASP A 701 0.82 -11.63 20.59
N GLY A 702 0.06 -12.58 20.05
CA GLY A 702 -0.46 -12.54 18.67
C GLY A 702 0.62 -12.72 17.59
N VAL A 703 1.63 -13.56 17.84
CA VAL A 703 2.85 -13.72 17.02
C VAL A 703 3.08 -15.16 16.53
N GLU A 704 3.86 -15.35 15.45
CA GLU A 704 4.23 -16.68 14.91
C GLU A 704 5.17 -17.47 15.85
N LEU A 705 4.93 -18.78 16.07
CA LEU A 705 5.80 -19.68 16.86
C LEU A 705 6.78 -20.46 15.96
N TYR A 706 8.09 -20.34 16.20
CA TYR A 706 9.13 -21.13 15.52
C TYR A 706 9.65 -22.29 16.37
N ILE A 707 9.77 -23.49 15.77
CA ILE A 707 10.43 -24.65 16.35
C ILE A 707 11.67 -24.98 15.49
N PRO A 708 12.89 -25.03 16.06
CA PRO A 708 14.09 -25.39 15.31
C PRO A 708 14.03 -26.82 14.71
N PRO A 709 14.88 -27.16 13.71
CA PRO A 709 15.16 -28.53 13.33
C PRO A 709 15.65 -29.37 14.53
N GLY A 710 15.08 -30.55 14.72
CA GLY A 710 15.36 -31.45 15.84
C GLY A 710 14.23 -32.46 16.08
N THR A 711 14.53 -33.56 16.77
CA THR A 711 13.52 -34.51 17.26
C THR A 711 13.17 -34.23 18.73
N TYR A 712 11.89 -33.97 19.02
CA TYR A 712 11.36 -33.64 20.34
C TYR A 712 10.43 -34.76 20.85
N ARG A 713 10.44 -35.06 22.16
CA ARG A 713 9.55 -36.06 22.81
C ARG A 713 8.45 -35.38 23.62
N THR A 714 7.20 -35.78 23.41
CA THR A 714 6.03 -35.34 24.22
C THR A 714 5.39 -36.57 24.85
N THR A 715 5.08 -36.49 26.14
CA THR A 715 4.40 -37.56 26.88
C THR A 715 2.89 -37.29 26.99
N ALA A 716 2.41 -36.10 26.59
CA ALA A 716 1.03 -35.66 26.70
C ALA A 716 0.61 -34.65 25.60
N THR A 717 -0.71 -34.40 25.49
CA THR A 717 -1.37 -33.55 24.48
C THR A 717 -0.88 -32.09 24.50
N ILE A 718 -0.62 -31.51 23.32
CA ILE A 718 -0.29 -30.09 23.12
C ILE A 718 -1.59 -29.28 22.98
N ASN A 719 -1.77 -28.21 23.78
CA ASN A 719 -2.99 -27.37 23.80
C ASN A 719 -2.67 -25.90 23.43
N ALA A 720 -3.34 -25.34 22.41
CA ALA A 720 -3.30 -23.91 22.08
C ALA A 720 -4.56 -23.18 22.60
N ALA A 721 -4.42 -22.05 23.30
CA ALA A 721 -5.55 -21.27 23.83
C ALA A 721 -5.35 -19.74 23.63
N GLY A 722 -6.16 -19.12 22.76
CA GLY A 722 -6.23 -17.67 22.46
C GLY A 722 -6.01 -17.31 20.98
N ASN A 723 -5.74 -16.03 20.64
CA ASN A 723 -5.73 -15.53 19.26
C ASN A 723 -4.49 -15.96 18.43
N ASN A 724 -4.73 -16.30 17.17
CA ASN A 724 -3.81 -16.53 16.04
C ASN A 724 -2.46 -17.22 16.35
N VAL A 725 -2.33 -18.50 15.97
CA VAL A 725 -1.04 -19.22 15.96
C VAL A 725 -0.65 -19.61 14.54
N MET A 726 0.57 -19.24 14.13
CA MET A 726 1.26 -19.91 13.03
C MET A 726 2.38 -20.80 13.59
N ILE A 727 2.38 -22.09 13.24
CA ILE A 727 3.50 -23.01 13.51
C ILE A 727 4.23 -23.21 12.18
N ARG A 728 5.42 -22.63 12.02
CA ARG A 728 6.24 -22.88 10.82
C ARG A 728 7.39 -23.81 11.16
N GLY A 729 7.35 -25.05 10.65
CA GLY A 729 8.56 -25.86 10.50
C GLY A 729 9.58 -25.09 9.65
N ALA A 730 10.84 -25.06 10.07
CA ALA A 730 11.90 -24.45 9.27
C ALA A 730 11.97 -25.14 7.91
N GLY A 731 12.06 -24.39 6.81
CA GLY A 731 12.28 -24.93 5.47
C GLY A 731 13.65 -25.62 5.34
N GLY A 732 13.78 -26.82 5.92
CA GLY A 732 14.99 -27.64 6.00
C GLY A 732 14.71 -28.94 6.76
N THR A 733 14.48 -30.00 5.99
CA THR A 733 14.36 -31.46 6.25
C THR A 733 14.12 -32.13 7.62
N GLU A 734 14.26 -31.57 8.85
CA GLU A 734 14.18 -32.44 10.05
C GLU A 734 13.67 -31.77 11.36
N THR A 735 12.44 -31.25 11.42
CA THR A 735 11.74 -31.02 12.71
C THR A 735 10.74 -32.16 12.95
N VAL A 736 10.94 -32.97 14.00
CA VAL A 736 10.14 -34.17 14.29
C VAL A 736 9.60 -34.11 15.72
N ILE A 737 8.28 -34.15 15.92
CA ILE A 737 7.65 -34.25 17.25
C ILE A 737 7.18 -35.70 17.45
N LYS A 738 7.73 -36.42 18.43
CA LYS A 738 7.44 -37.83 18.71
C LYS A 738 6.64 -37.99 20.02
N PRO A 739 5.45 -38.61 20.01
CA PRO A 739 4.75 -38.99 21.23
C PRO A 739 5.44 -40.18 21.92
N ASP A 740 5.38 -40.25 23.26
CA ASP A 740 5.96 -41.33 24.08
C ASP A 740 4.92 -42.41 24.48
N SER A 741 3.71 -42.35 23.92
CA SER A 741 2.60 -43.25 24.29
C SER A 741 2.52 -44.49 23.39
N SER A 742 2.14 -45.63 23.98
CA SER A 742 1.85 -46.87 23.25
C SER A 742 0.40 -46.99 22.75
N ALA A 743 -0.40 -45.93 22.85
CA ALA A 743 -1.86 -46.00 22.65
C ALA A 743 -2.39 -45.11 21.51
N TYR A 744 -1.72 -44.00 21.17
CA TYR A 744 -2.11 -43.08 20.07
C TYR A 744 -0.88 -42.31 19.55
N ASP A 745 -0.75 -42.19 18.22
CA ASP A 745 0.38 -41.53 17.53
C ASP A 745 0.04 -40.11 16.99
N ALA A 746 -1.02 -39.45 17.49
CA ALA A 746 -1.60 -38.28 16.82
C ALA A 746 -1.20 -36.90 17.37
N ILE A 747 -0.94 -35.94 16.48
CA ILE A 747 -0.99 -34.49 16.78
C ILE A 747 -2.48 -34.10 16.87
N VAL A 748 -2.97 -33.69 18.05
CA VAL A 748 -4.34 -33.14 18.21
C VAL A 748 -4.27 -31.62 18.19
N ILE A 749 -4.92 -31.00 17.22
CA ILE A 749 -5.18 -29.56 17.18
C ILE A 749 -6.67 -29.36 17.48
N GLY A 750 -6.99 -29.04 18.73
CA GLY A 750 -8.32 -28.56 19.14
C GLY A 750 -9.12 -29.45 20.11
N LYS A 751 -9.65 -28.77 21.15
CA LYS A 751 -10.96 -28.87 21.83
C LYS A 751 -10.90 -27.93 23.05
N ASN A 752 -11.92 -27.09 23.28
CA ASN A 752 -12.02 -26.03 24.32
C ASN A 752 -11.31 -24.67 24.06
N SER A 753 -11.03 -24.31 22.81
CA SER A 753 -10.47 -22.99 22.46
C SER A 753 -11.44 -22.21 21.56
N ALA A 754 -11.89 -21.05 22.04
CA ALA A 754 -12.74 -20.14 21.28
C ALA A 754 -11.92 -19.43 20.19
N PHE A 755 -11.70 -20.08 19.04
CA PHE A 755 -11.15 -19.45 17.85
C PHE A 755 -12.27 -18.73 17.06
N SER A 756 -12.27 -17.40 17.06
CA SER A 756 -13.18 -16.58 16.25
C SER A 756 -12.53 -16.16 14.91
N SER A 757 -13.06 -16.70 13.81
CA SER A 757 -13.16 -16.15 12.43
C SER A 757 -11.95 -15.54 11.69
N SER A 758 -10.68 -15.74 12.06
CA SER A 758 -9.55 -15.30 11.18
C SER A 758 -8.18 -15.99 11.35
N GLY A 759 -8.15 -17.26 11.78
CA GLY A 759 -6.89 -18.01 11.92
C GLY A 759 -6.42 -18.69 10.62
N HIS A 760 -5.10 -18.77 10.40
CA HIS A 760 -4.47 -19.55 9.32
C HIS A 760 -3.39 -20.48 9.90
N LEU A 761 -3.53 -21.80 9.73
CA LEU A 761 -2.44 -22.78 9.87
C LEU A 761 -1.70 -22.87 8.51
N ARG A 762 -0.37 -23.05 8.43
CA ARG A 762 0.40 -23.31 7.18
C ARG A 762 1.67 -24.12 7.51
N ASP A 763 2.17 -24.93 6.56
CA ASP A 763 3.48 -25.63 6.58
C ASP A 763 3.73 -26.68 7.68
N LEU A 764 2.84 -27.67 7.78
CA LEU A 764 2.98 -28.80 8.71
C LEU A 764 3.74 -29.99 8.06
N ALA A 765 4.96 -30.27 8.52
CA ALA A 765 5.73 -31.46 8.13
C ALA A 765 5.63 -32.58 9.20
N VAL A 766 5.26 -33.80 8.80
CA VAL A 766 5.10 -34.96 9.70
C VAL A 766 5.89 -36.16 9.18
N THR A 767 7.02 -36.47 9.81
CA THR A 767 7.78 -37.71 9.59
C THR A 767 7.44 -38.77 10.65
N GLY A 768 6.98 -39.94 10.21
CA GLY A 768 6.52 -41.04 11.07
C GLY A 768 7.62 -41.84 11.79
N PRO A 769 7.26 -42.72 12.74
CA PRO A 769 8.20 -43.54 13.52
C PRO A 769 8.81 -44.70 12.71
N THR A 770 10.02 -45.13 13.07
CA THR A 770 10.83 -46.18 12.41
C THR A 770 10.25 -47.60 12.40
N ALA A 771 9.00 -47.82 12.85
CA ALA A 771 8.36 -49.14 12.86
C ALA A 771 6.83 -49.06 12.65
N ARG A 772 6.30 -50.00 11.86
CA ARG A 772 4.89 -50.13 11.46
C ARG A 772 3.96 -50.40 12.67
N PRO A 773 2.99 -49.53 13.01
CA PRO A 773 2.01 -49.80 14.07
C PRO A 773 1.06 -50.93 13.66
N SER A 774 0.79 -51.87 14.58
CA SER A 774 -0.05 -53.05 14.31
C SER A 774 -1.56 -52.79 14.36
N SER A 775 -2.00 -51.57 14.73
CA SER A 775 -3.42 -51.20 14.84
C SER A 775 -3.62 -49.69 14.66
N PHE A 776 -3.92 -49.28 13.42
CA PHE A 776 -4.40 -47.98 12.92
C PHE A 776 -3.72 -46.66 13.39
N THR A 777 -3.04 -46.06 12.40
CA THR A 777 -2.88 -44.62 12.04
C THR A 777 -2.05 -43.71 12.95
N ALA A 778 -0.79 -43.51 12.58
CA ALA A 778 -0.07 -42.26 12.86
C ALA A 778 -0.74 -41.11 12.07
N GLY A 779 -1.01 -39.95 12.69
CA GLY A 779 -1.86 -38.97 12.02
C GLY A 779 -2.04 -37.59 12.64
N ILE A 780 -2.69 -36.70 11.90
CA ILE A 780 -3.08 -35.34 12.33
C ILE A 780 -4.57 -35.37 12.66
N LYS A 781 -4.98 -34.93 13.86
CA LYS A 781 -6.38 -34.75 14.22
C LYS A 781 -6.70 -33.26 14.38
N ILE A 782 -7.73 -32.77 13.68
CA ILE A 782 -8.25 -31.41 13.78
C ILE A 782 -9.70 -31.47 14.29
N ASP A 783 -10.04 -30.67 15.30
CA ASP A 783 -11.32 -30.71 16.02
C ASP A 783 -11.88 -29.28 16.21
N GLU A 784 -13.10 -28.98 15.75
CA GLU A 784 -13.80 -27.67 15.90
C GLU A 784 -13.14 -26.42 15.26
N MET A 785 -12.25 -26.57 14.27
CA MET A 785 -11.54 -25.44 13.65
C MET A 785 -12.25 -24.83 12.42
N ARG A 786 -12.61 -23.53 12.47
CA ARG A 786 -13.38 -22.84 11.40
C ARG A 786 -12.57 -22.18 10.28
N GLN A 787 -11.23 -22.13 10.36
CA GLN A 787 -10.40 -21.63 9.27
C GLN A 787 -8.99 -22.20 9.43
N PHE A 788 -8.53 -23.00 8.46
CA PHE A 788 -7.17 -23.55 8.44
C PHE A 788 -6.65 -23.69 7.01
N GLU A 789 -5.32 -23.72 6.88
CA GLU A 789 -4.61 -24.13 5.65
C GLU A 789 -3.56 -25.19 6.01
N ILE A 790 -3.35 -26.19 5.15
CA ILE A 790 -2.28 -27.17 5.34
C ILE A 790 -1.51 -27.24 4.02
N SER A 791 -0.18 -27.12 4.10
CA SER A 791 0.74 -27.12 2.97
C SER A 791 1.96 -27.99 3.23
N ASN A 792 2.50 -28.58 2.15
CA ASN A 792 3.81 -29.27 2.11
C ASN A 792 3.95 -30.53 2.99
N VAL A 793 2.89 -31.35 3.10
CA VAL A 793 2.91 -32.59 3.89
C VAL A 793 3.74 -33.68 3.19
N THR A 794 4.97 -33.96 3.65
CA THR A 794 5.78 -35.08 3.09
C THR A 794 5.70 -36.30 3.99
N VAL A 795 5.50 -37.49 3.42
CA VAL A 795 5.38 -38.75 4.18
C VAL A 795 6.37 -39.79 3.64
N ASP A 796 7.48 -39.96 4.36
CA ASP A 796 8.54 -40.89 3.96
C ASP A 796 8.20 -42.33 4.39
N ASN A 797 7.71 -43.17 3.46
CA ASN A 797 7.56 -44.63 3.64
C ASN A 797 6.63 -45.12 4.78
N TYR A 798 5.69 -44.29 5.28
CA TYR A 798 4.75 -44.68 6.36
C TYR A 798 3.29 -44.35 6.05
N ASP A 799 2.36 -45.19 6.53
CA ASP A 799 0.93 -44.89 6.44
C ASP A 799 0.57 -43.67 7.31
N ILE A 800 -0.07 -42.65 6.73
CA ILE A 800 -0.57 -41.46 7.45
C ILE A 800 -2.09 -41.40 7.40
N GLY A 801 -2.72 -40.89 8.46
CA GLY A 801 -4.10 -40.41 8.37
C GLY A 801 -4.32 -39.02 8.93
N ILE A 802 -5.27 -38.31 8.32
CA ILE A 802 -5.68 -36.97 8.74
C ILE A 802 -7.15 -37.08 9.16
N ASP A 803 -7.47 -36.82 10.41
CA ASP A 803 -8.81 -36.94 11.01
C ASP A 803 -9.39 -35.54 11.28
N PHE A 804 -10.46 -35.15 10.60
CA PHE A 804 -11.18 -33.91 10.90
C PHE A 804 -12.48 -34.23 11.63
N VAL A 805 -12.74 -33.55 12.75
CA VAL A 805 -13.86 -33.87 13.66
C VAL A 805 -14.60 -32.59 14.08
N ASN A 806 -15.91 -32.68 14.33
CA ASN A 806 -16.75 -31.60 14.90
C ASN A 806 -16.69 -30.22 14.18
N ASN A 807 -17.29 -30.05 12.98
CA ASN A 807 -17.50 -28.74 12.33
C ASN A 807 -16.21 -27.97 11.93
N CYS A 808 -15.34 -28.62 11.15
CA CYS A 808 -14.12 -28.02 10.62
C CYS A 808 -14.35 -27.31 9.27
N PHE A 809 -13.86 -26.07 9.09
CA PHE A 809 -13.93 -25.30 7.84
C PHE A 809 -12.52 -24.81 7.45
N GLY A 810 -12.09 -24.99 6.19
CA GLY A 810 -10.74 -24.62 5.77
C GLY A 810 -10.36 -25.12 4.38
N SER A 811 -9.17 -24.75 3.91
CA SER A 811 -8.60 -25.21 2.63
C SER A 811 -7.32 -26.00 2.87
N MET A 812 -6.90 -26.83 1.93
CA MET A 812 -5.59 -27.49 1.96
C MET A 812 -4.92 -27.31 0.62
N THR A 813 -3.72 -26.73 0.63
CA THR A 813 -2.94 -26.38 -0.55
C THR A 813 -1.55 -27.01 -0.44
N ASN A 814 -1.28 -28.06 -1.24
CA ASN A 814 0.03 -28.68 -1.56
C ASN A 814 0.39 -30.08 -0.99
N ASN A 815 0.74 -30.94 -1.97
CA ASN A 815 1.83 -31.93 -2.00
C ASN A 815 1.90 -32.95 -0.85
N ILE A 816 0.82 -33.69 -0.54
CA ILE A 816 1.03 -35.03 0.02
C ILE A 816 1.85 -35.78 -1.02
N ARG A 817 3.13 -36.02 -0.78
CA ARG A 817 3.99 -36.91 -1.60
C ARG A 817 4.34 -38.10 -0.73
N THR A 818 3.92 -39.27 -1.18
CA THR A 818 4.21 -40.55 -0.56
C THR A 818 5.19 -41.32 -1.42
N GLY A 819 6.07 -42.09 -0.79
CA GLY A 819 6.87 -43.10 -1.49
C GLY A 819 6.00 -44.23 -2.04
N TYR A 820 6.50 -44.98 -3.03
CA TYR A 820 5.85 -46.21 -3.51
C TYR A 820 5.62 -47.20 -2.35
N GLY A 821 4.40 -47.74 -2.21
CA GLY A 821 4.08 -48.76 -1.19
C GLY A 821 3.44 -48.26 0.12
N VAL A 822 3.02 -47.00 0.17
CA VAL A 822 2.46 -46.33 1.36
C VAL A 822 0.94 -46.14 1.24
N ASN A 823 0.19 -46.30 2.33
CA ASN A 823 -1.25 -46.03 2.36
C ASN A 823 -1.56 -44.64 2.95
N VAL A 824 -2.42 -43.86 2.29
CA VAL A 824 -2.91 -42.57 2.82
C VAL A 824 -4.39 -42.69 3.13
N GLY A 825 -4.78 -42.39 4.39
CA GLY A 825 -6.17 -42.41 4.84
C GLY A 825 -6.65 -41.04 5.33
N LEU A 826 -7.40 -40.30 4.51
CA LEU A 826 -8.09 -39.09 4.97
C LEU A 826 -9.40 -39.50 5.67
N ASN A 827 -9.54 -39.25 6.97
CA ASN A 827 -10.74 -39.56 7.73
C ASN A 827 -11.50 -38.27 8.08
N LEU A 828 -12.79 -38.22 7.71
CA LEU A 828 -13.67 -37.09 8.01
C LEU A 828 -14.78 -37.61 8.92
N ARG A 829 -14.74 -37.30 10.22
CA ARG A 829 -15.64 -37.84 11.25
C ARG A 829 -16.57 -36.76 11.83
N THR A 830 -17.74 -37.22 12.26
CA THR A 830 -18.94 -36.44 12.63
C THR A 830 -18.71 -35.17 13.45
N GLY A 831 -19.53 -34.15 13.16
CA GLY A 831 -19.96 -33.05 14.02
C GLY A 831 -21.42 -32.75 13.72
N THR A 832 -22.25 -32.50 14.72
CA THR A 832 -23.65 -32.11 14.52
C THR A 832 -23.72 -30.68 13.99
N GLN A 833 -23.62 -30.50 12.66
CA GLN A 833 -24.18 -29.43 11.81
C GLN A 833 -23.36 -29.31 10.52
N SER A 834 -24.06 -29.28 9.38
CA SER A 834 -23.51 -29.21 8.03
C SER A 834 -22.70 -27.93 7.79
N GLY A 835 -21.45 -28.06 7.38
CA GLY A 835 -20.67 -26.89 6.95
C GLY A 835 -19.24 -27.13 6.48
N ASN A 836 -18.69 -28.36 6.53
CA ASN A 836 -17.29 -28.55 6.10
C ASN A 836 -17.17 -28.37 4.58
N ASP A 837 -16.90 -27.17 4.05
CA ASP A 837 -16.44 -26.93 2.68
C ASP A 837 -14.90 -27.08 2.64
N LEU A 838 -14.40 -28.32 2.52
CA LEU A 838 -12.95 -28.55 2.40
C LEU A 838 -12.54 -28.57 0.93
N VAL A 839 -11.55 -27.74 0.59
CA VAL A 839 -10.97 -27.67 -0.76
C VAL A 839 -9.54 -28.19 -0.74
N PHE A 840 -9.25 -29.21 -1.54
CA PHE A 840 -7.92 -29.78 -1.76
C PHE A 840 -7.38 -29.30 -3.12
N ILE A 841 -6.23 -28.62 -3.14
CA ILE A 841 -5.66 -28.04 -4.36
C ILE A 841 -4.28 -28.65 -4.66
N ASN A 842 -4.07 -29.18 -5.87
CA ASN A 842 -2.81 -29.76 -6.37
C ASN A 842 -2.22 -30.91 -5.50
N SER A 843 -3.02 -31.91 -5.15
CA SER A 843 -2.62 -33.05 -4.28
C SER A 843 -2.15 -34.28 -5.09
N TRP A 844 -1.09 -34.97 -4.63
CA TRP A 844 -0.42 -36.07 -5.35
C TRP A 844 -0.39 -37.39 -4.56
N LEU A 845 -1.51 -38.13 -4.48
CA LEU A 845 -1.59 -39.34 -3.65
C LEU A 845 -1.09 -40.59 -4.41
N TYR A 846 0.03 -41.17 -3.96
CA TYR A 846 0.63 -42.40 -4.49
C TYR A 846 0.60 -43.54 -3.47
N GLY A 847 0.30 -44.79 -3.86
CA GLY A 847 0.30 -45.87 -2.87
C GLY A 847 -0.18 -47.26 -3.31
N GLU A 848 -0.11 -48.23 -2.39
CA GLU A 848 -0.81 -49.51 -2.56
C GLU A 848 -2.32 -49.35 -2.26
N ILE A 849 -2.71 -48.52 -1.27
CA ILE A 849 -4.10 -48.18 -0.93
C ILE A 849 -4.22 -46.67 -0.66
N ALA A 850 -5.03 -45.93 -1.43
CA ALA A 850 -5.36 -44.53 -1.14
C ALA A 850 -6.86 -44.40 -0.82
N ALA A 851 -7.21 -43.94 0.39
CA ALA A 851 -8.61 -43.92 0.85
C ALA A 851 -9.03 -42.56 1.45
N VAL A 852 -10.24 -42.12 1.11
CA VAL A 852 -10.92 -40.98 1.75
C VAL A 852 -12.20 -41.48 2.42
N HIS A 853 -12.22 -41.50 3.73
CA HIS A 853 -13.38 -41.89 4.52
C HIS A 853 -14.21 -40.66 4.88
N ILE A 854 -15.49 -40.68 4.52
CA ILE A 854 -16.43 -39.58 4.77
C ILE A 854 -17.57 -40.11 5.62
N SER A 855 -17.72 -39.59 6.84
CA SER A 855 -18.82 -39.98 7.71
C SER A 855 -20.16 -39.39 7.26
N ASN A 856 -21.25 -39.96 7.79
CA ASN A 856 -22.60 -39.74 7.31
C ASN A 856 -23.11 -38.29 7.45
N ASP A 857 -22.48 -37.47 8.30
CA ASP A 857 -22.92 -36.10 8.67
C ASP A 857 -21.94 -34.99 8.22
N CYS A 858 -21.07 -35.27 7.24
CA CYS A 858 -20.07 -34.30 6.76
C CYS A 858 -20.64 -33.27 5.74
N GLY A 859 -20.00 -32.10 5.62
CA GLY A 859 -20.31 -31.04 4.63
C GLY A 859 -19.86 -31.35 3.18
N GLY A 860 -19.76 -30.33 2.31
CA GLY A 860 -19.35 -30.48 0.91
C GLY A 860 -17.83 -30.54 0.67
N PHE A 861 -17.37 -31.25 -0.34
CA PHE A 861 -15.92 -31.44 -0.59
C PHE A 861 -15.52 -31.12 -2.02
N GLN A 862 -14.36 -30.49 -2.20
CA GLN A 862 -13.82 -30.13 -3.51
C GLN A 862 -12.35 -30.56 -3.67
N PHE A 863 -12.03 -31.22 -4.78
CA PHE A 863 -10.64 -31.49 -5.22
C PHE A 863 -10.37 -30.71 -6.52
N VAL A 864 -9.24 -29.99 -6.60
CA VAL A 864 -8.86 -29.16 -7.76
C VAL A 864 -7.38 -29.37 -8.12
N GLY A 865 -7.08 -30.02 -9.23
CA GLY A 865 -5.70 -30.24 -9.70
C GLY A 865 -4.92 -31.31 -8.91
N GLY A 866 -4.01 -32.03 -9.57
CA GLY A 866 -3.15 -33.07 -8.95
C GLY A 866 -3.22 -34.45 -9.64
N GLN A 867 -2.64 -35.46 -9.00
CA GLN A 867 -2.60 -36.84 -9.50
C GLN A 867 -2.95 -37.86 -8.39
N PHE A 868 -3.74 -38.87 -8.74
CA PHE A 868 -3.93 -40.06 -7.93
C PHE A 868 -3.42 -41.29 -8.68
N SER A 869 -2.54 -42.06 -8.06
CA SER A 869 -2.03 -43.30 -8.66
C SER A 869 -1.86 -44.41 -7.64
N THR A 870 -2.31 -45.62 -8.01
CA THR A 870 -2.21 -46.81 -7.16
C THR A 870 -1.53 -47.97 -7.87
N ASN A 871 -0.75 -48.77 -7.13
CA ASN A 871 -0.14 -50.02 -7.61
C ASN A 871 -0.79 -51.21 -6.88
N LEU A 872 -2.01 -51.59 -7.24
CA LEU A 872 -2.81 -52.60 -6.52
C LEU A 872 -2.48 -54.04 -6.94
N ASN A 873 -1.34 -54.58 -6.50
CA ASN A 873 -0.98 -55.98 -6.79
C ASN A 873 -1.31 -57.00 -5.66
N SER A 874 -1.96 -56.62 -4.56
CA SER A 874 -2.05 -57.50 -3.37
C SER A 874 -3.47 -58.04 -3.02
N GLY A 875 -3.49 -59.29 -2.54
CA GLY A 875 -4.61 -60.23 -2.52
C GLY A 875 -5.64 -60.15 -1.37
N THR A 876 -5.62 -59.18 -0.46
CA THR A 876 -6.39 -59.24 0.81
C THR A 876 -7.45 -58.15 0.97
N THR A 877 -8.62 -58.49 1.55
CA THR A 877 -9.82 -57.64 1.79
C THR A 877 -10.03 -57.34 3.30
N PRO A 878 -10.16 -56.07 3.75
CA PRO A 878 -10.62 -55.64 5.08
C PRO A 878 -12.15 -55.49 5.20
N ASN A 879 -12.63 -55.57 6.44
CA ASN A 879 -14.02 -55.42 6.87
C ASN A 879 -14.13 -54.22 7.85
N ASP A 880 -14.76 -53.11 7.46
CA ASP A 880 -15.34 -52.13 8.40
C ASP A 880 -16.51 -51.31 7.82
N GLU A 881 -17.43 -50.91 8.69
CA GLU A 881 -18.79 -50.41 8.38
C GLU A 881 -18.95 -48.86 8.51
N ARG A 882 -18.01 -48.05 8.02
CA ARG A 882 -18.11 -46.56 8.13
C ARG A 882 -17.79 -45.86 6.81
N GLY A 883 -18.62 -44.88 6.42
CA GLY A 883 -18.83 -44.32 5.07
C GLY A 883 -17.59 -43.92 4.24
N ALA A 884 -17.72 -43.97 2.92
CA ALA A 884 -16.57 -44.03 2.00
C ALA A 884 -16.72 -43.27 0.66
N MET A 885 -15.61 -42.61 0.26
CA MET A 885 -15.09 -42.47 -1.10
C MET A 885 -13.69 -43.11 -1.14
N ILE A 886 -13.60 -44.40 -1.51
CA ILE A 886 -12.33 -45.15 -1.52
C ILE A 886 -11.72 -45.20 -2.93
N MET A 887 -10.40 -45.11 -3.04
CA MET A 887 -9.63 -45.43 -4.26
C MET A 887 -8.66 -46.61 -3.99
N GLY A 888 -9.18 -47.84 -3.84
CA GLY A 888 -8.38 -49.08 -3.71
C GLY A 888 -9.04 -50.29 -3.00
N LYS A 889 -8.89 -51.51 -3.57
CA LYS A 889 -9.50 -52.89 -3.38
C LYS A 889 -10.73 -53.27 -2.46
N ASP A 890 -11.13 -52.53 -1.44
CA ASP A 890 -12.13 -52.92 -0.41
C ASP A 890 -13.55 -52.30 -0.38
N TYR A 891 -14.55 -53.00 -0.93
CA TYR A 891 -15.99 -52.65 -0.86
C TYR A 891 -16.46 -52.20 0.55
N ILE A 892 -16.95 -50.96 0.73
CA ILE A 892 -17.58 -50.50 2.00
C ILE A 892 -19.05 -50.10 1.82
N SER A 893 -19.89 -50.46 2.80
CA SER A 893 -21.30 -50.09 2.93
C SER A 893 -21.54 -49.17 4.13
N GLY A 894 -22.16 -48.00 3.91
CA GLY A 894 -22.57 -47.06 4.96
C GLY A 894 -23.55 -45.99 4.43
N ILE A 895 -24.37 -45.40 5.32
CA ILE A 895 -25.52 -44.53 5.01
C ILE A 895 -25.11 -43.04 4.99
N MET A 896 -24.80 -42.40 3.86
CA MET A 896 -24.69 -40.93 3.83
C MET A 896 -26.05 -40.27 4.16
N GLY A 897 -26.10 -39.35 5.12
CA GLY A 897 -27.31 -38.63 5.56
C GLY A 897 -27.13 -37.12 5.49
N GLY A 898 -27.77 -36.46 4.51
CA GLY A 898 -27.69 -35.01 4.31
C GLY A 898 -27.28 -34.59 2.89
N ALA A 899 -27.60 -33.35 2.51
CA ALA A 899 -27.32 -32.78 1.19
C ALA A 899 -25.81 -32.46 1.02
N ALA A 900 -25.00 -33.44 0.64
CA ALA A 900 -23.58 -33.25 0.36
C ALA A 900 -23.31 -32.99 -1.14
N ASN A 901 -22.48 -31.98 -1.44
CA ASN A 901 -21.96 -31.71 -2.79
C ASN A 901 -20.49 -32.16 -2.88
N ILE A 902 -20.17 -32.97 -3.87
CA ILE A 902 -18.83 -33.47 -4.15
C ILE A 902 -18.42 -32.95 -5.53
N LEU A 903 -17.32 -32.19 -5.60
CA LEU A 903 -16.76 -31.66 -6.84
C LEU A 903 -15.32 -32.14 -7.02
N VAL A 904 -15.03 -32.79 -8.15
CA VAL A 904 -13.67 -33.20 -8.54
C VAL A 904 -13.31 -32.50 -9.84
N GLN A 905 -12.22 -31.72 -9.86
CA GLN A 905 -11.85 -30.90 -11.00
C GLN A 905 -10.36 -31.02 -11.35
N GLY A 906 -10.02 -31.30 -12.61
CA GLY A 906 -8.64 -31.25 -13.11
C GLY A 906 -7.68 -32.30 -12.52
N ILE A 907 -8.20 -33.47 -12.14
CA ILE A 907 -7.44 -34.55 -11.51
C ILE A 907 -7.08 -35.64 -12.54
N ASP A 908 -5.83 -36.12 -12.55
CA ASP A 908 -5.41 -37.29 -13.34
C ASP A 908 -5.45 -38.58 -12.52
N PHE A 909 -6.17 -39.59 -13.04
CA PHE A 909 -6.31 -40.93 -12.45
C PHE A 909 -5.53 -41.96 -13.27
N GLU A 910 -4.37 -42.42 -12.76
CA GLU A 910 -3.47 -43.36 -13.46
C GLU A 910 -3.26 -44.67 -12.69
N GLY A 911 -3.31 -45.83 -13.37
CA GLY A 911 -2.91 -47.13 -12.78
C GLY A 911 -4.02 -47.89 -12.02
N LEU A 912 -5.26 -47.43 -12.10
CA LEU A 912 -6.39 -48.02 -11.36
C LEU A 912 -6.78 -49.40 -11.92
N GLN A 913 -6.63 -50.46 -11.11
CA GLN A 913 -6.99 -51.85 -11.46
C GLN A 913 -8.35 -52.30 -10.89
N TYR A 914 -8.85 -51.65 -9.83
CA TYR A 914 -10.15 -51.89 -9.21
C TYR A 914 -10.85 -50.55 -9.01
N GLY A 915 -12.05 -50.37 -9.55
CA GLY A 915 -12.78 -49.09 -9.54
C GLY A 915 -13.97 -49.06 -8.57
N TRP A 916 -14.39 -47.85 -8.15
CA TRP A 916 -14.99 -47.66 -6.84
C TRP A 916 -16.31 -46.90 -6.77
N ALA A 917 -17.11 -47.34 -5.81
CA ALA A 917 -18.55 -47.13 -5.68
C ALA A 917 -18.91 -46.06 -4.63
N ILE A 918 -19.73 -45.08 -5.00
CA ILE A 918 -20.41 -44.16 -4.08
C ILE A 918 -21.72 -44.82 -3.64
N ARG A 919 -21.82 -45.32 -2.41
CA ARG A 919 -23.10 -45.80 -1.86
C ARG A 919 -23.82 -44.65 -1.15
N SER A 920 -24.74 -43.97 -1.86
CA SER A 920 -25.60 -42.93 -1.27
C SER A 920 -26.97 -43.48 -0.89
N TYR A 921 -27.52 -43.05 0.25
CA TYR A 921 -28.89 -43.37 0.70
C TYR A 921 -29.82 -42.13 0.68
N ASP A 922 -29.31 -40.95 0.30
CA ASP A 922 -30.01 -39.64 0.32
C ASP A 922 -29.56 -38.69 -0.83
N GLN A 923 -30.00 -37.42 -0.85
CA GLN A 923 -29.68 -36.39 -1.86
C GLN A 923 -28.16 -36.05 -1.93
N VAL A 924 -27.46 -36.47 -2.99
CA VAL A 924 -26.05 -36.12 -3.24
C VAL A 924 -25.88 -35.43 -4.60
N GLY A 925 -25.16 -34.31 -4.63
CA GLY A 925 -24.65 -33.69 -5.86
C GLY A 925 -23.23 -34.14 -6.14
N PHE A 926 -22.95 -34.78 -7.28
CA PHE A 926 -21.63 -35.27 -7.65
C PHE A 926 -21.21 -34.74 -9.02
N ILE A 927 -20.09 -33.99 -9.08
CA ILE A 927 -19.60 -33.34 -10.31
C ILE A 927 -18.14 -33.71 -10.56
N ILE A 928 -17.82 -34.19 -11.77
CA ILE A 928 -16.44 -34.36 -12.27
C ILE A 928 -16.22 -33.41 -13.44
N LYS A 929 -15.14 -32.61 -13.43
CA LYS A 929 -14.83 -31.65 -14.50
C LYS A 929 -13.35 -31.61 -14.88
N GLY A 930 -13.00 -31.79 -16.14
CA GLY A 930 -11.64 -31.62 -16.65
C GLY A 930 -10.61 -32.66 -16.19
N CYS A 931 -11.05 -33.84 -15.76
CA CYS A 931 -10.16 -34.92 -15.28
C CYS A 931 -9.66 -35.83 -16.41
N GLY A 932 -8.49 -36.46 -16.22
CA GLY A 932 -7.92 -37.51 -17.07
C GLY A 932 -8.09 -38.90 -16.47
N ILE A 933 -8.51 -39.90 -17.27
CA ILE A 933 -8.79 -41.27 -16.78
C ILE A 933 -8.00 -42.29 -17.61
N GLN A 934 -7.07 -43.04 -16.99
CA GLN A 934 -6.27 -44.09 -17.61
C GLN A 934 -6.21 -45.38 -16.73
N PRO A 935 -7.02 -46.42 -17.03
CA PRO A 935 -6.99 -47.68 -16.29
C PRO A 935 -5.78 -48.54 -16.65
N TYR A 936 -5.41 -49.43 -15.72
CA TYR A 936 -4.47 -50.52 -15.96
C TYR A 936 -5.27 -51.80 -16.28
N ASP A 937 -4.89 -52.55 -17.33
CA ASP A 937 -5.48 -53.81 -17.83
C ASP A 937 -6.83 -54.27 -17.19
N ALA A 938 -7.92 -54.09 -17.95
CA ALA A 938 -9.28 -54.65 -17.74
C ALA A 938 -9.78 -54.76 -16.27
N PRO A 939 -10.25 -53.66 -15.64
CA PRO A 939 -10.72 -53.66 -14.25
C PRO A 939 -12.11 -54.30 -14.10
N ALA A 940 -12.26 -55.31 -13.24
CA ALA A 940 -13.49 -56.10 -13.08
C ALA A 940 -14.77 -55.35 -12.61
N ASN A 941 -14.70 -54.07 -12.20
CA ASN A 941 -15.77 -53.40 -11.43
C ASN A 941 -16.17 -51.95 -11.84
N GLY A 942 -15.63 -51.37 -12.91
CA GLY A 942 -16.11 -50.08 -13.43
C GLY A 942 -15.61 -48.81 -12.73
N PHE A 943 -15.82 -47.62 -13.34
CA PHE A 943 -15.35 -46.31 -12.87
C PHE A 943 -16.26 -45.63 -11.84
N LEU A 944 -17.59 -45.75 -11.95
CA LEU A 944 -18.55 -45.20 -10.99
C LEU A 944 -19.65 -46.22 -10.69
N LYS A 945 -19.90 -46.54 -9.41
CA LYS A 945 -21.03 -47.38 -9.01
C LYS A 945 -21.88 -46.73 -7.92
N MET A 946 -23.18 -46.53 -8.14
CA MET A 946 -24.10 -46.02 -7.11
C MET A 946 -25.23 -47.01 -6.82
N THR A 947 -25.63 -47.14 -5.57
CA THR A 947 -26.70 -48.06 -5.15
C THR A 947 -27.61 -47.39 -4.12
N ASN A 948 -28.93 -47.44 -4.30
CA ASN A 948 -29.98 -46.90 -3.43
C ASN A 948 -30.01 -45.36 -3.25
N ALA A 949 -29.51 -44.61 -4.23
CA ALA A 949 -29.60 -43.14 -4.24
C ALA A 949 -31.06 -42.65 -4.22
N LYS A 950 -31.33 -41.49 -3.60
CA LYS A 950 -32.62 -40.79 -3.65
C LYS A 950 -32.38 -39.35 -4.09
N GLN A 951 -33.12 -38.86 -5.09
CA GLN A 951 -33.10 -37.45 -5.52
C GLN A 951 -31.69 -36.87 -5.76
N SER A 952 -30.74 -37.70 -6.22
CA SER A 952 -29.34 -37.30 -6.42
C SER A 952 -29.10 -36.65 -7.80
N LYS A 953 -28.07 -35.82 -7.91
CA LYS A 953 -27.61 -35.20 -9.17
C LYS A 953 -26.19 -35.64 -9.51
N VAL A 954 -25.95 -36.10 -10.74
CA VAL A 954 -24.61 -36.52 -11.21
C VAL A 954 -24.26 -35.78 -12.50
N THR A 955 -23.09 -35.17 -12.58
CA THR A 955 -22.56 -34.52 -13.80
C THR A 955 -21.11 -34.94 -14.05
N ILE A 956 -20.81 -35.44 -15.25
CA ILE A 956 -19.44 -35.82 -15.66
C ILE A 956 -19.05 -35.04 -16.91
N ILE A 957 -17.95 -34.28 -16.84
CA ILE A 957 -17.36 -33.48 -17.93
C ILE A 957 -15.85 -33.75 -17.97
N ALA A 958 -15.37 -34.84 -18.58
CA ALA A 958 -13.95 -35.22 -18.51
C ALA A 958 -13.18 -34.85 -19.79
N GLN A 959 -12.00 -34.22 -19.67
CA GLN A 959 -11.21 -33.74 -20.81
C GLN A 959 -10.60 -34.90 -21.63
N GLN A 960 -10.27 -36.02 -21.00
CA GLN A 960 -9.68 -37.17 -21.69
C GLN A 960 -9.91 -38.52 -20.98
N ILE A 961 -10.41 -39.52 -21.72
CA ILE A 961 -10.48 -40.92 -21.27
C ILE A 961 -9.59 -41.75 -22.21
N ARG A 962 -8.52 -42.37 -21.69
CA ARG A 962 -7.53 -43.14 -22.47
C ARG A 962 -7.59 -44.63 -22.07
N GLY A 963 -7.71 -45.55 -23.03
CA GLY A 963 -7.56 -47.01 -22.79
C GLY A 963 -8.59 -47.90 -23.52
N GLN A 964 -8.23 -49.16 -23.83
CA GLN A 964 -9.18 -50.19 -24.29
C GLN A 964 -9.87 -50.84 -23.08
N TRP A 965 -11.18 -50.67 -22.96
CA TRP A 965 -12.00 -51.28 -21.90
C TRP A 965 -12.62 -52.57 -22.44
N SER A 966 -11.96 -53.71 -22.25
CA SER A 966 -12.56 -55.00 -22.61
C SER A 966 -13.05 -55.72 -21.36
N GLY A 967 -14.36 -55.73 -21.12
CA GLY A 967 -15.01 -56.70 -20.24
C GLY A 967 -15.64 -56.20 -18.93
N SER A 968 -15.77 -54.90 -18.66
CA SER A 968 -16.42 -54.39 -17.44
C SER A 968 -17.08 -53.02 -17.62
N GLN A 969 -18.19 -52.77 -16.90
CA GLN A 969 -19.08 -51.61 -17.07
C GLN A 969 -18.41 -50.31 -16.58
N LEU A 970 -18.22 -49.26 -17.40
CA LEU A 970 -17.61 -48.01 -16.94
C LEU A 970 -18.43 -47.31 -15.82
N ILE A 971 -19.76 -47.36 -15.88
CA ILE A 971 -20.64 -46.71 -14.90
C ILE A 971 -21.81 -47.66 -14.59
N SER A 972 -22.11 -47.93 -13.31
CA SER A 972 -23.20 -48.80 -12.83
C SER A 972 -24.03 -48.09 -11.73
N VAL A 973 -25.20 -47.57 -12.08
CA VAL A 973 -26.02 -46.72 -11.19
C VAL A 973 -27.39 -47.37 -10.92
N ASN A 974 -27.79 -47.51 -9.64
CA ASN A 974 -29.06 -48.10 -9.18
C ASN A 974 -29.70 -47.21 -8.08
N GLY A 975 -30.93 -46.70 -8.25
CA GLY A 975 -31.59 -45.73 -7.34
C GLY A 975 -32.51 -44.70 -8.02
N GLN A 976 -33.07 -43.73 -7.26
CA GLN A 976 -33.83 -42.57 -7.78
C GLN A 976 -32.94 -41.34 -7.96
N PHE A 977 -32.97 -40.71 -9.13
CA PHE A 977 -32.14 -39.55 -9.50
C PHE A 977 -33.01 -38.37 -9.95
N ASP A 978 -32.66 -37.17 -9.49
CA ASP A 978 -33.28 -35.92 -9.94
C ASP A 978 -32.64 -35.42 -11.24
N ASP A 979 -31.34 -35.66 -11.44
CA ASP A 979 -30.62 -35.30 -12.67
C ASP A 979 -29.40 -36.22 -12.89
N PHE A 980 -29.09 -36.57 -14.14
CA PHE A 980 -27.93 -37.36 -14.53
C PHE A 980 -27.43 -36.91 -15.91
N SER A 981 -26.24 -36.30 -15.94
CA SER A 981 -25.66 -35.67 -17.12
C SER A 981 -24.22 -36.15 -17.38
N ILE A 982 -23.91 -36.45 -18.63
CA ILE A 982 -22.55 -36.76 -19.11
C ILE A 982 -22.30 -35.88 -20.34
N LEU A 983 -21.27 -35.05 -20.32
CA LEU A 983 -20.99 -34.01 -21.32
C LEU A 983 -19.52 -34.11 -21.78
N GLU A 984 -19.27 -33.92 -23.09
CA GLU A 984 -17.94 -33.72 -23.71
C GLU A 984 -16.85 -34.74 -23.33
N LEU A 985 -16.92 -35.96 -23.85
CA LEU A 985 -15.85 -36.97 -23.69
C LEU A 985 -15.09 -37.19 -25.00
N ASN A 986 -13.82 -36.80 -25.03
CA ASN A 986 -12.90 -37.05 -26.16
C ASN A 986 -12.36 -38.51 -26.16
N GLY A 987 -13.24 -39.51 -26.32
CA GLY A 987 -12.86 -40.94 -26.33
C GLY A 987 -14.02 -41.93 -26.59
N TRP A 988 -13.70 -43.22 -26.72
CA TRP A 988 -14.68 -44.33 -26.79
C TRP A 988 -15.05 -44.80 -25.38
N ILE A 989 -16.33 -45.05 -25.12
CA ILE A 989 -16.84 -45.45 -23.80
C ILE A 989 -17.83 -46.62 -23.94
N ASP A 990 -17.63 -47.66 -23.13
CA ASP A 990 -18.61 -48.72 -22.85
C ASP A 990 -19.27 -48.47 -21.48
N ALA A 991 -20.51 -47.99 -21.47
CA ALA A 991 -21.29 -47.74 -20.24
C ALA A 991 -22.51 -48.67 -20.13
N THR A 992 -22.85 -49.13 -18.92
CA THR A 992 -24.08 -49.91 -18.65
C THR A 992 -24.72 -49.44 -17.37
N ILE A 993 -25.69 -48.54 -17.47
CA ILE A 993 -26.51 -48.13 -16.33
C ILE A 993 -27.45 -49.35 -16.05
N ALA A 994 -27.92 -49.62 -14.81
CA ALA A 994 -28.93 -50.67 -14.55
C ALA A 994 -29.78 -50.40 -13.28
N GLY A 995 -31.12 -50.39 -13.39
CA GLY A 995 -32.04 -50.25 -12.24
C GLY A 995 -32.27 -48.82 -11.69
N ALA A 996 -32.09 -47.77 -12.49
CA ALA A 996 -32.30 -46.37 -12.10
C ALA A 996 -33.70 -45.84 -12.50
N SER A 997 -34.32 -44.98 -11.67
CA SER A 997 -35.48 -44.15 -12.03
C SER A 997 -35.10 -42.68 -12.08
N PHE A 998 -35.40 -41.99 -13.19
CA PHE A 998 -35.06 -40.57 -13.40
C PHE A 998 -36.32 -39.71 -13.28
N VAL A 999 -36.27 -38.61 -12.51
CA VAL A 999 -37.42 -37.69 -12.33
C VAL A 999 -37.34 -36.46 -13.27
N GLY A 1000 -36.26 -36.33 -14.03
CA GLY A 1000 -36.11 -35.43 -15.19
C GLY A 1000 -34.67 -35.41 -15.69
N SER A 1001 -34.39 -35.88 -16.92
CA SER A 1001 -33.01 -35.97 -17.41
C SER A 1001 -32.84 -35.41 -18.83
N SER A 1002 -31.71 -34.73 -19.06
CA SER A 1002 -31.24 -34.29 -20.38
C SER A 1002 -29.89 -34.95 -20.65
N ILE A 1003 -29.84 -35.98 -21.48
CA ILE A 1003 -28.56 -36.56 -21.97
C ILE A 1003 -28.23 -35.89 -23.30
N LEU A 1004 -27.39 -34.85 -23.34
CA LEU A 1004 -26.92 -34.29 -24.62
C LEU A 1004 -25.66 -33.42 -24.48
N THR A 1005 -24.50 -33.88 -24.97
CA THR A 1005 -23.90 -33.50 -26.28
C THR A 1005 -22.47 -34.04 -26.47
N GLN A 1006 -22.23 -34.58 -27.67
CA GLN A 1006 -20.95 -34.93 -28.32
C GLN A 1006 -19.98 -35.91 -27.62
N SER A 1007 -20.29 -37.21 -27.68
CA SER A 1007 -19.28 -38.29 -27.70
C SER A 1007 -19.88 -39.52 -28.40
N ARG A 1008 -19.09 -40.29 -29.15
CA ARG A 1008 -19.54 -41.57 -29.73
C ARG A 1008 -19.70 -42.60 -28.61
N ILE A 1009 -20.87 -42.65 -27.98
CA ILE A 1009 -21.23 -43.66 -26.97
C ILE A 1009 -21.55 -44.97 -27.68
N GLY A 1010 -20.72 -46.00 -27.48
CA GLY A 1010 -21.06 -47.38 -27.82
C GLY A 1010 -21.96 -47.93 -26.73
N ILE A 1011 -23.23 -48.18 -27.04
CA ILE A 1011 -24.16 -48.77 -26.06
C ILE A 1011 -23.97 -50.30 -26.11
N GLY A 1012 -23.37 -50.88 -25.06
CA GLY A 1012 -23.27 -52.32 -24.85
C GLY A 1012 -24.63 -52.99 -24.59
N GLN A 1013 -24.69 -54.33 -24.70
CA GLN A 1013 -25.90 -55.17 -24.86
C GLN A 1013 -26.90 -55.25 -23.68
N SER A 1014 -27.18 -54.18 -22.93
CA SER A 1014 -28.17 -54.24 -21.83
C SER A 1014 -29.04 -52.99 -21.79
N ILE A 1015 -30.22 -53.09 -22.39
CA ILE A 1015 -31.25 -52.03 -22.46
C ILE A 1015 -32.20 -52.16 -21.25
N PHE A 1016 -32.53 -51.02 -20.65
CA PHE A 1016 -33.35 -50.84 -19.44
C PHE A 1016 -34.85 -51.06 -19.59
N ARG A 1017 -35.48 -51.41 -18.45
CA ARG A 1017 -36.86 -51.02 -18.09
C ARG A 1017 -36.81 -49.84 -17.13
N ALA A 1018 -37.42 -48.71 -17.50
CA ALA A 1018 -37.75 -47.62 -16.59
C ALA A 1018 -39.22 -47.75 -16.18
N ASN A 1019 -39.49 -47.81 -14.88
CA ASN A 1019 -40.85 -47.73 -14.36
C ASN A 1019 -41.22 -46.25 -14.22
N ASN A 1020 -42.15 -45.83 -15.08
CA ASN A 1020 -42.92 -44.59 -15.07
C ASN A 1020 -42.22 -43.31 -15.56
N HIS A 1021 -42.65 -42.88 -16.75
CA HIS A 1021 -42.39 -41.62 -17.49
C HIS A 1021 -41.10 -41.59 -18.32
N ASN A 1022 -41.22 -42.14 -19.55
CA ASN A 1022 -40.10 -42.52 -20.41
C ASN A 1022 -39.86 -41.52 -21.53
N THR A 1023 -38.92 -40.58 -21.35
CA THR A 1023 -38.33 -39.82 -22.46
C THR A 1023 -36.80 -39.95 -22.39
N MET A 1024 -36.16 -40.40 -23.47
CA MET A 1024 -34.71 -40.62 -23.56
C MET A 1024 -34.14 -39.83 -24.75
N LEU A 1025 -33.01 -39.15 -24.56
CA LEU A 1025 -32.40 -38.27 -25.55
C LEU A 1025 -31.17 -38.95 -26.17
N LEU A 1026 -31.15 -39.11 -27.49
CA LEU A 1026 -30.05 -39.72 -28.26
C LEU A 1026 -29.55 -38.72 -29.32
N GLY A 1027 -28.50 -37.97 -29.01
CA GLY A 1027 -28.09 -36.87 -29.89
C GLY A 1027 -29.24 -35.89 -30.08
N SER A 1028 -29.48 -35.39 -31.29
CA SER A 1028 -30.58 -34.45 -31.57
C SER A 1028 -31.97 -35.09 -31.66
N THR A 1029 -32.15 -36.33 -31.19
CA THR A 1029 -33.40 -37.11 -31.33
C THR A 1029 -33.96 -37.51 -29.97
N LEU A 1030 -35.26 -37.27 -29.76
CA LEU A 1030 -36.03 -37.59 -28.58
C LEU A 1030 -36.74 -38.94 -28.77
N LEU A 1031 -36.64 -39.85 -27.80
CA LEU A 1031 -37.34 -41.14 -27.78
C LEU A 1031 -38.34 -41.17 -26.62
N GLN A 1032 -39.53 -41.73 -26.83
CA GLN A 1032 -40.54 -41.90 -25.79
C GLN A 1032 -41.22 -43.27 -25.89
N GLU A 1033 -41.55 -43.88 -24.76
CA GLU A 1033 -42.45 -45.03 -24.74
C GLU A 1033 -43.88 -44.53 -24.47
N SER A 1034 -44.80 -44.85 -25.38
CA SER A 1034 -46.22 -44.58 -25.16
C SER A 1034 -46.80 -45.52 -24.10
N GLY A 1035 -47.92 -45.14 -23.46
CA GLY A 1035 -48.60 -45.94 -22.42
C GLY A 1035 -49.08 -47.35 -22.84
N ALA A 1036 -48.85 -47.76 -24.09
CA ALA A 1036 -49.13 -49.09 -24.64
C ALA A 1036 -47.86 -49.92 -24.93
N GLY A 1037 -46.67 -49.48 -24.51
CA GLY A 1037 -45.42 -50.20 -24.71
C GLY A 1037 -44.79 -50.05 -26.09
N ILE A 1038 -45.14 -48.98 -26.82
CA ILE A 1038 -44.66 -48.71 -28.18
C ILE A 1038 -43.66 -47.55 -28.16
N LEU A 1039 -42.50 -47.74 -28.79
CA LEU A 1039 -41.44 -46.74 -28.89
C LEU A 1039 -41.74 -45.70 -29.99
N GLN A 1040 -41.64 -44.42 -29.63
CA GLN A 1040 -41.85 -43.25 -30.50
C GLN A 1040 -40.57 -42.43 -30.58
N ILE A 1041 -40.33 -41.80 -31.73
CA ILE A 1041 -39.15 -40.95 -31.97
C ILE A 1041 -39.58 -39.56 -32.46
N SER A 1042 -38.91 -38.50 -32.00
CA SER A 1042 -39.06 -37.13 -32.50
C SER A 1042 -37.67 -36.55 -32.79
N SER A 1043 -37.52 -35.91 -33.95
CA SER A 1043 -36.27 -35.23 -34.36
C SER A 1043 -36.35 -33.70 -34.25
N ASP A 1044 -37.49 -33.20 -33.75
CA ASP A 1044 -37.87 -31.79 -33.67
C ASP A 1044 -38.30 -31.39 -32.25
N TRP A 1045 -37.70 -32.03 -31.25
CA TRP A 1045 -37.89 -31.71 -29.82
C TRP A 1045 -39.32 -31.92 -29.30
N GLY A 1046 -40.02 -32.92 -29.80
CA GLY A 1046 -41.32 -33.36 -29.29
C GLY A 1046 -42.53 -32.75 -29.99
N ASN A 1047 -42.33 -31.94 -31.04
CA ASN A 1047 -43.42 -31.35 -31.81
C ASN A 1047 -44.07 -32.37 -32.77
N THR A 1048 -43.29 -33.32 -33.31
CA THR A 1048 -43.82 -34.38 -34.18
C THR A 1048 -43.26 -35.75 -33.78
N TRP A 1049 -44.16 -36.69 -33.43
CA TRP A 1049 -43.80 -38.04 -33.00
C TRP A 1049 -44.05 -39.09 -34.09
N ASN A 1050 -43.04 -39.88 -34.43
CA ASN A 1050 -43.14 -41.02 -35.34
C ASN A 1050 -43.13 -42.34 -34.55
N THR A 1051 -44.14 -43.19 -34.76
CA THR A 1051 -44.28 -44.49 -34.09
C THR A 1051 -43.46 -45.57 -34.78
N ILE A 1052 -42.61 -46.30 -34.05
CA ILE A 1052 -41.83 -47.42 -34.58
C ILE A 1052 -42.38 -48.75 -34.04
N TYR A 1053 -42.92 -49.58 -34.93
CA TYR A 1053 -43.24 -50.98 -34.66
C TYR A 1053 -42.09 -51.87 -35.17
N PRO A 1054 -41.79 -53.03 -34.56
CA PRO A 1054 -40.48 -53.63 -34.62
C PRO A 1054 -40.16 -54.17 -36.02
N ALA A 1055 -39.40 -53.40 -36.79
CA ALA A 1055 -38.52 -53.83 -37.86
C ALA A 1055 -37.67 -52.64 -38.33
N SER A 1056 -36.36 -52.86 -38.51
CA SER A 1056 -35.41 -52.00 -39.27
C SER A 1056 -34.62 -50.93 -38.49
N LEU A 1057 -33.74 -51.35 -37.57
CA LEU A 1057 -32.63 -50.51 -37.12
C LEU A 1057 -31.48 -50.58 -38.14
N ILE A 1058 -31.10 -49.44 -38.72
CA ILE A 1058 -29.92 -49.33 -39.60
C ILE A 1058 -28.78 -48.69 -38.80
N LEU A 1059 -27.67 -49.41 -38.65
CA LEU A 1059 -26.48 -48.93 -37.96
C LEU A 1059 -25.38 -48.59 -38.97
N THR A 1060 -24.76 -47.42 -38.80
CA THR A 1060 -23.60 -47.00 -39.61
C THR A 1060 -22.34 -47.11 -38.77
N ALA A 1061 -21.40 -47.94 -39.20
CA ALA A 1061 -20.14 -48.14 -38.48
C ALA A 1061 -19.14 -46.99 -38.73
N PRO A 1062 -18.15 -46.78 -37.82
CA PRO A 1062 -17.13 -45.74 -37.92
C PRO A 1062 -16.32 -45.71 -39.20
N ASN A 1063 -16.28 -46.83 -39.93
CA ASN A 1063 -15.60 -46.97 -41.22
C ASN A 1063 -16.51 -46.68 -42.43
N GLY A 1064 -17.71 -46.13 -42.19
CA GLY A 1064 -18.67 -45.74 -43.22
C GLY A 1064 -19.58 -46.86 -43.75
N LYS A 1065 -19.42 -48.11 -43.29
CA LYS A 1065 -20.27 -49.23 -43.73
C LYS A 1065 -21.59 -49.26 -42.97
N LYS A 1066 -22.69 -49.50 -43.69
CA LYS A 1066 -24.05 -49.65 -43.12
C LYS A 1066 -24.41 -51.12 -42.97
N TYR A 1067 -24.93 -51.50 -41.81
CA TYR A 1067 -25.39 -52.84 -41.51
C TYR A 1067 -26.90 -52.84 -41.27
N MET A 1068 -27.56 -53.85 -41.81
CA MET A 1068 -28.99 -54.12 -41.63
C MET A 1068 -29.12 -55.43 -40.86
N LEU A 1069 -29.76 -55.42 -39.68
CA LEU A 1069 -30.11 -56.66 -38.98
C LEU A 1069 -31.53 -57.06 -39.37
N GLY A 1070 -31.65 -58.19 -40.08
CA GLY A 1070 -32.94 -58.80 -40.41
C GLY A 1070 -33.20 -60.06 -39.59
N VAL A 1071 -34.41 -60.20 -39.04
CA VAL A 1071 -34.95 -61.49 -38.58
C VAL A 1071 -36.31 -61.67 -39.25
N THR A 1072 -36.51 -62.78 -39.95
CA THR A 1072 -37.83 -63.18 -40.48
C THR A 1072 -38.62 -63.96 -39.45
N ASN A 1073 -39.95 -63.95 -39.58
CA ASN A 1073 -40.97 -64.47 -38.65
C ASN A 1073 -40.89 -65.93 -38.16
N ASN A 1074 -39.85 -66.71 -38.52
CA ASN A 1074 -39.69 -68.10 -38.09
C ASN A 1074 -38.43 -68.37 -37.25
N GLY A 1075 -37.79 -67.35 -36.68
CA GLY A 1075 -36.79 -67.55 -35.61
C GLY A 1075 -35.45 -68.19 -36.03
N ALA A 1076 -35.09 -68.18 -37.33
CA ALA A 1076 -33.76 -68.58 -37.78
C ALA A 1076 -32.92 -67.38 -38.24
N LEU A 1077 -31.67 -67.28 -37.73
CA LEU A 1077 -30.67 -66.28 -38.10
C LEU A 1077 -30.11 -66.58 -39.49
N THR A 1078 -30.18 -65.61 -40.41
CA THR A 1078 -29.32 -65.59 -41.59
C THR A 1078 -28.56 -64.27 -41.64
N THR A 1079 -27.24 -64.35 -41.55
CA THR A 1079 -26.34 -63.23 -41.78
C THR A 1079 -26.21 -63.03 -43.29
N THR A 1080 -26.78 -61.96 -43.83
CA THR A 1080 -26.41 -61.50 -45.17
C THR A 1080 -25.47 -60.31 -45.02
N ARG A 1081 -24.22 -60.52 -45.41
CA ARG A 1081 -23.16 -59.50 -45.45
C ARG A 1081 -23.49 -58.50 -46.57
N ILE A 1082 -23.36 -57.21 -46.31
CA ILE A 1082 -22.96 -56.23 -47.33
C ILE A 1082 -21.50 -55.86 -47.04
#